data_AF-A0A151Z2J7-F1
#
_entry.id   AF-A0A151Z2J7-F1
#
_cell.length_a   1.000
_cell.length_b   1.000
_cell.length_c   1.000
_cell.angle_alpha   90.00
_cell.angle_beta   90.00
_cell.angle_gamma   90.00
#
_symmetry.space_group_name_H-M   'P 1'
#
loop_
_entity.id
_entity.type
_entity.pdbx_description
1 polymer ?
#
loop_
_entity_poly.entity_id
_entity_poly.type
_entity_poly.pdbx_seq_one_letter_code
_entity_poly.pdbx_strand_id
1 'polypeptide(L)'
;MNIENNNNTQPTSFNNIDIPKEHWNNESVQKWCKVIGIPEDDIIIIRNYKLDGFWLIFKHTSGNLEKELKDLGVSLPSSARILAKFIPPTQGQQGKWDRPQDLLEWMINRYGAPKPPVDDTTSEMPLMGRDMVLQDIYNKVLTRYQTPNRKKDNQHLLVVAGAPGIGKTRILQEIGKYFRGKIESKLPKHQIDINISLGNGSPWAHREASNPEFALCKRILHKYFADGHNVSYATFANEILSMLKSIDEKELYDFCFNAIHYHLTSLDPTMQNQELLINFGIDEFQKCLIESEDKPQRRSILKTVIQSISGLLVERPNSKFFVNIVFAGTILEDIKLVIGESSIPYHFIPLRLLNLNEYMGISKQILGIQKSNNIDIQRAIRFMGGWPRPLEVLFQVILNSFDSDAISILYNTSDLLGRVEADLNGRYPITSEDKDLSPTIIAYSVTQEVIDPLHKPLANSPSFGSLQSHGRITITSDNKVFLPLIFLRRYTNLNATSPLLNTLQKLISFLEKKSSWEEWEIFNCYLEIIKHQSHHYISKKLNKSCSLGGHYRSALFFPPILANSTFSKEVDTLSICSFPTNRCPEKCDIDEQCQAGTAIIKNANGAFVDMFYNAKLDIGTTYFLGNAKHTDNSTATLKSIDLDLANYVKASKLIVEQTINEQQIKFIPVVYSNHFVTPTMKTNFENNLRNLTQIKSEPKKIPIKITEAIIVCRGTKDNNNEIQHHDGFYYPFQDFIYPR
;
A
#
# COMPACT_ATOMS: atom_id res chain seq x y z
N MET A 1 66.22 -1.11 13.05
CA MET A 1 65.68 -2.23 13.86
C MET A 1 64.26 -1.86 14.26
N ASN A 2 63.27 -2.39 13.56
CA ASN A 2 61.89 -2.43 14.02
C ASN A 2 61.52 -3.91 14.14
N ILE A 3 61.09 -4.26 15.33
CA ILE A 3 60.87 -5.63 15.82
C ILE A 3 59.63 -6.19 15.09
N GLU A 4 59.83 -7.19 14.24
CA GLU A 4 58.75 -8.07 13.80
C GLU A 4 58.28 -8.89 15.01
N ASN A 5 57.09 -8.55 15.53
CA ASN A 5 56.36 -9.40 16.45
C ASN A 5 55.90 -10.67 15.72
N ASN A 6 56.75 -11.70 15.70
CA ASN A 6 56.37 -13.07 15.36
C ASN A 6 55.49 -13.67 16.48
N ASN A 7 54.24 -13.24 16.55
CA ASN A 7 53.20 -13.96 17.29
C ASN A 7 52.76 -15.17 16.45
N ASN A 8 53.48 -16.29 16.60
CA ASN A 8 53.11 -17.62 16.08
C ASN A 8 51.93 -18.24 16.85
N THR A 9 50.89 -17.45 17.14
CA THR A 9 49.70 -17.90 17.88
C THR A 9 48.57 -18.25 16.93
N GLN A 10 47.90 -19.38 17.18
CA GLN A 10 46.73 -19.79 16.40
C GLN A 10 45.62 -18.73 16.54
N PRO A 11 44.91 -18.38 15.46
CA PRO A 11 43.77 -17.47 15.54
C PRO A 11 42.63 -18.11 16.32
N THR A 12 42.01 -17.34 17.21
CA THR A 12 40.81 -17.76 17.95
C THR A 12 39.51 -17.33 17.27
N SER A 13 39.58 -16.48 16.25
CA SER A 13 38.44 -16.03 15.42
C SER A 13 38.91 -15.74 14.00
N PHE A 14 37.99 -15.87 13.04
CA PHE A 14 38.25 -15.63 11.61
C PHE A 14 37.17 -14.72 11.04
N ASN A 15 37.54 -13.91 10.06
CA ASN A 15 36.66 -13.13 9.21
C ASN A 15 36.86 -13.55 7.73
N ASN A 16 36.04 -12.99 6.83
CA ASN A 16 36.09 -13.34 5.42
C ASN A 16 37.25 -12.69 4.63
N ILE A 17 38.07 -11.83 5.25
CA ILE A 17 39.24 -11.19 4.63
C ILE A 17 40.57 -11.82 5.08
N ASP A 18 40.56 -12.70 6.08
CA ASP A 18 41.77 -13.36 6.56
C ASP A 18 42.37 -14.29 5.49
N ILE A 19 43.70 -14.30 5.41
CA ILE A 19 44.50 -15.17 4.54
C ILE A 19 45.24 -16.18 5.44
N PRO A 20 45.28 -17.48 5.09
CA PRO A 20 46.03 -18.46 5.87
C PRO A 20 47.49 -18.06 6.05
N LYS A 21 48.04 -18.28 7.25
CA LYS A 21 49.46 -18.06 7.58
C LYS A 21 50.15 -19.39 7.80
N GLU A 22 51.47 -19.46 7.59
CA GLU A 22 52.23 -20.72 7.63
C GLU A 22 52.05 -21.47 8.96
N HIS A 23 51.97 -20.73 10.08
CA HIS A 23 51.80 -21.32 11.40
C HIS A 23 50.38 -21.83 11.68
N TRP A 24 49.38 -21.59 10.82
CA TRP A 24 48.01 -22.06 11.07
C TRP A 24 47.93 -23.58 10.99
N ASN A 25 47.45 -24.21 12.05
CA ASN A 25 47.22 -25.65 12.04
C ASN A 25 45.98 -26.02 11.21
N ASN A 26 45.80 -27.32 10.95
CA ASN A 26 44.67 -27.83 10.20
C ASN A 26 43.30 -27.46 10.81
N GLU A 27 43.19 -27.32 12.14
CA GLU A 27 41.95 -26.90 12.79
C GLU A 27 41.59 -25.43 12.48
N SER A 28 42.59 -24.54 12.52
CA SER A 28 42.47 -23.14 12.13
C SER A 28 42.06 -23.00 10.67
N VAL A 29 42.67 -23.78 9.78
CA VAL A 29 42.28 -23.81 8.35
C VAL A 29 40.83 -24.27 8.16
N GLN A 30 40.38 -25.29 8.89
CA GLN A 30 38.97 -25.73 8.81
C GLN A 30 38.00 -24.65 9.28
N LYS A 31 38.29 -23.99 10.41
CA LYS A 31 37.46 -22.88 10.93
C LYS A 31 37.38 -21.72 9.93
N TRP A 32 38.51 -21.37 9.32
CA TRP A 32 38.56 -20.40 8.24
C TRP A 32 37.77 -20.83 6.99
N CYS A 33 37.87 -22.09 6.57
CA CYS A 33 37.10 -22.64 5.44
C CYS A 33 35.58 -22.50 5.66
N LYS A 34 35.10 -22.69 6.89
CA LYS A 34 33.68 -22.43 7.25
C LYS A 34 33.31 -20.96 7.06
N VAL A 35 34.16 -20.04 7.50
CA VAL A 35 33.92 -18.59 7.39
C VAL A 35 33.88 -18.11 5.94
N ILE A 36 34.70 -18.67 5.06
CA ILE A 36 34.65 -18.34 3.63
C ILE A 36 33.57 -19.14 2.89
N GLY A 37 32.82 -20.03 3.56
CA GLY A 37 31.67 -20.75 3.00
C GLY A 37 32.03 -21.94 2.11
N ILE A 38 33.06 -22.71 2.48
CA ILE A 38 33.35 -24.03 1.91
C ILE A 38 32.34 -25.06 2.49
N PRO A 39 31.71 -25.92 1.67
CA PRO A 39 30.80 -26.97 2.14
C PRO A 39 31.47 -27.95 3.11
N GLU A 40 30.71 -28.53 4.04
CA GLU A 40 31.26 -29.43 5.06
C GLU A 40 31.92 -30.68 4.46
N ASP A 41 31.41 -31.20 3.35
CA ASP A 41 31.98 -32.37 2.66
C ASP A 41 33.42 -32.10 2.17
N ASP A 42 33.68 -30.90 1.63
CA ASP A 42 35.02 -30.48 1.21
C ASP A 42 35.93 -30.19 2.42
N ILE A 43 35.36 -29.69 3.53
CA ILE A 43 36.10 -29.47 4.78
C ILE A 43 36.56 -30.81 5.38
N ILE A 44 35.76 -31.87 5.26
CA ILE A 44 36.15 -33.23 5.68
C ILE A 44 37.38 -33.71 4.88
N ILE A 45 37.43 -33.44 3.57
CA ILE A 45 38.58 -33.77 2.74
C ILE A 45 39.83 -33.00 3.22
N ILE A 46 39.72 -31.69 3.44
CA ILE A 46 40.79 -30.84 3.98
C ILE A 46 41.29 -31.34 5.35
N ARG A 47 40.37 -31.80 6.21
CA ARG A 47 40.68 -32.44 7.50
C ARG A 47 41.44 -33.76 7.32
N ASN A 48 40.95 -34.64 6.46
CA ASN A 48 41.50 -35.98 6.26
C ASN A 48 42.93 -35.94 5.73
N TYR A 49 43.21 -35.00 4.82
CA TYR A 49 44.55 -34.77 4.28
C TYR A 49 45.43 -33.87 5.14
N LYS A 50 44.93 -33.42 6.31
CA LYS A 50 45.64 -32.57 7.28
C LYS A 50 46.24 -31.30 6.64
N LEU A 51 45.53 -30.70 5.70
CA LEU A 51 46.00 -29.49 5.01
C LEU A 51 46.04 -28.34 6.02
N ASP A 52 47.23 -27.80 6.26
CA ASP A 52 47.48 -26.70 7.17
C ASP A 52 47.87 -25.41 6.41
N GLY A 53 48.10 -24.33 7.14
CA GLY A 53 48.42 -23.04 6.54
C GLY A 53 49.71 -23.07 5.74
N PHE A 54 50.71 -23.83 6.19
CA PHE A 54 51.96 -24.04 5.46
C PHE A 54 51.69 -24.73 4.12
N TRP A 55 50.92 -25.82 4.09
CA TRP A 55 50.62 -26.54 2.86
C TRP A 55 49.90 -25.65 1.84
N LEU A 56 48.89 -24.90 2.28
CA LEU A 56 48.13 -24.00 1.39
C LEU A 56 49.03 -22.91 0.79
N ILE A 57 49.90 -22.29 1.59
CA ILE A 57 50.84 -21.25 1.13
C ILE A 57 51.88 -21.84 0.19
N PHE A 58 52.43 -23.02 0.52
CA PHE A 58 53.45 -23.69 -0.29
C PHE A 58 52.90 -24.06 -1.67
N LYS A 59 51.68 -24.61 -1.71
CA LYS A 59 51.00 -24.97 -2.96
C LYS A 59 50.54 -23.75 -3.76
N HIS A 60 50.16 -22.67 -3.09
CA HIS A 60 49.89 -21.39 -3.74
C HIS A 60 51.15 -20.81 -4.40
N THR A 61 52.24 -20.73 -3.64
CA THR A 61 53.52 -20.16 -4.11
C THR A 61 54.12 -20.97 -5.26
N SER A 62 53.86 -22.28 -5.31
CA SER A 62 54.26 -23.15 -6.42
C SER A 62 53.29 -23.15 -7.61
N GLY A 63 52.21 -22.35 -7.57
CA GLY A 63 51.24 -22.21 -8.67
C GLY A 63 50.31 -23.41 -8.88
N ASN A 64 50.28 -24.36 -7.94
CA ASN A 64 49.59 -25.64 -8.10
C ASN A 64 48.39 -25.83 -7.14
N LEU A 65 48.06 -24.84 -6.32
CA LEU A 65 47.06 -24.98 -5.25
C LEU A 65 45.70 -25.50 -5.73
N GLU A 66 45.11 -24.91 -6.75
CA GLU A 66 43.79 -25.33 -7.24
C GLU A 66 43.81 -26.74 -7.82
N LYS A 67 44.84 -27.05 -8.61
CA LYS A 67 45.03 -28.38 -9.19
C LYS A 67 45.18 -29.45 -8.10
N GLU A 68 46.00 -29.18 -7.09
CA GLU A 68 46.26 -30.12 -6.00
C GLU A 68 45.04 -30.32 -5.11
N LEU A 69 44.29 -29.26 -4.80
CA LEU A 69 43.02 -29.40 -4.08
C LEU A 69 42.01 -30.25 -4.87
N LYS A 70 41.94 -30.05 -6.18
CA LYS A 70 41.10 -30.87 -7.08
C LYS A 70 41.55 -32.33 -7.12
N ASP A 71 42.86 -32.59 -7.20
CA ASP A 71 43.43 -33.93 -7.21
C ASP A 71 43.19 -34.66 -5.87
N LEU A 72 43.05 -33.91 -4.77
CA LEU A 72 42.64 -34.41 -3.46
C LEU A 72 41.11 -34.62 -3.32
N GLY A 73 40.33 -34.28 -4.34
CA GLY A 73 38.87 -34.45 -4.38
C GLY A 73 38.06 -33.28 -3.86
N VAL A 74 38.69 -32.13 -3.55
CA VAL A 74 37.96 -30.90 -3.19
C VAL A 74 37.24 -30.35 -4.43
N SER A 75 35.97 -30.00 -4.29
CA SER A 75 35.16 -29.51 -5.40
C SER A 75 35.77 -28.26 -6.06
N LEU A 76 35.57 -28.12 -7.37
CA LEU A 76 36.10 -26.98 -8.14
C LEU A 76 35.68 -25.61 -7.56
N PRO A 77 34.41 -25.38 -7.13
CA PRO A 77 34.02 -24.12 -6.50
C PRO A 77 34.76 -23.83 -5.19
N SER A 78 35.05 -24.87 -4.40
CA SER A 78 35.76 -24.75 -3.14
C SER A 78 37.26 -24.48 -3.36
N SER A 79 37.89 -25.18 -4.30
CA SER A 79 39.27 -24.94 -4.70
C SER A 79 39.48 -23.52 -5.22
N ALA A 80 38.60 -23.04 -6.11
CA ALA A 80 38.65 -21.68 -6.63
C ALA A 80 38.47 -20.63 -5.51
N ARG A 81 37.57 -20.90 -4.55
CA ARG A 81 37.33 -19.98 -3.43
C ARG A 81 38.51 -19.91 -2.46
N ILE A 82 39.19 -21.03 -2.20
CA ILE A 82 40.41 -21.06 -1.39
C ILE A 82 41.53 -20.31 -2.11
N LEU A 83 41.72 -20.57 -3.42
CA LEU A 83 42.72 -19.88 -4.24
C LEU A 83 42.50 -18.36 -4.26
N ALA A 84 41.25 -17.90 -4.42
CA ALA A 84 40.89 -16.49 -4.48
C ALA A 84 41.25 -15.70 -3.19
N LYS A 85 41.55 -16.37 -2.08
CA LYS A 85 42.02 -15.73 -0.84
C LYS A 85 43.52 -15.47 -0.82
N PHE A 86 44.29 -16.24 -1.59
CA PHE A 86 45.74 -16.06 -1.71
C PHE A 86 46.14 -15.08 -2.79
N ILE A 87 45.25 -14.87 -3.77
CA ILE A 87 45.38 -13.78 -4.73
C ILE A 87 45.06 -12.49 -3.94
N PRO A 88 46.04 -11.61 -3.66
CA PRO A 88 45.72 -10.30 -3.13
C PRO A 88 44.73 -9.64 -4.10
N PRO A 89 43.77 -8.80 -3.68
CA PRO A 89 43.14 -7.89 -4.63
C PRO A 89 44.30 -7.17 -5.31
N THR A 90 44.53 -7.48 -6.58
CA THR A 90 45.74 -7.08 -7.28
C THR A 90 45.74 -5.57 -7.25
N GLN A 91 46.56 -4.96 -6.37
CA GLN A 91 46.86 -3.53 -6.46
C GLN A 91 47.60 -3.21 -7.78
N GLY A 92 47.84 -4.21 -8.64
CA GLY A 92 48.47 -4.10 -9.96
C GLY A 92 47.62 -4.58 -11.16
N GLN A 93 46.33 -4.93 -11.02
CA GLN A 93 45.42 -4.98 -12.18
C GLN A 93 44.41 -3.84 -12.08
N GLN A 94 44.92 -2.60 -12.14
CA GLN A 94 44.19 -1.49 -12.77
C GLN A 94 44.17 -1.71 -14.30
N GLY A 95 43.78 -2.90 -14.72
CA GLY A 95 43.58 -3.23 -16.13
C GLY A 95 42.23 -2.67 -16.54
N LYS A 96 42.24 -1.84 -17.58
CA LYS A 96 41.03 -1.44 -18.28
C LYS A 96 40.24 -2.71 -18.65
N TRP A 97 38.96 -2.79 -18.31
CA TRP A 97 38.12 -3.84 -18.90
C TRP A 97 37.87 -3.46 -20.34
N ASP A 98 38.49 -4.16 -21.28
CA ASP A 98 38.29 -3.89 -22.70
C ASP A 98 37.20 -4.81 -23.28
N ARG A 99 36.88 -5.92 -22.59
CA ARG A 99 35.88 -6.90 -23.03
C ARG A 99 34.90 -7.27 -21.90
N PRO A 100 33.62 -7.55 -22.21
CA PRO A 100 32.65 -7.99 -21.20
C PRO A 100 33.06 -9.27 -20.46
N GLN A 101 33.88 -10.12 -21.06
CA GLN A 101 34.44 -11.32 -20.42
C GLN A 101 35.39 -10.98 -19.28
N ASP A 102 36.17 -9.90 -19.40
CA ASP A 102 37.10 -9.46 -18.34
C ASP A 102 36.31 -9.04 -17.09
N LEU A 103 35.19 -8.33 -17.32
CA LEU A 103 34.23 -7.98 -16.28
C LEU A 103 33.62 -9.24 -15.64
N LEU A 104 33.17 -10.19 -16.46
CA LEU A 104 32.61 -11.44 -15.96
C LEU A 104 33.61 -12.21 -15.09
N GLU A 105 34.82 -12.43 -15.60
CA GLU A 105 35.88 -13.15 -14.89
C GLU A 105 36.20 -12.47 -13.56
N TRP A 106 36.34 -11.14 -13.55
CA TRP A 106 36.56 -10.40 -12.32
C TRP A 106 35.41 -10.57 -11.31
N MET A 107 34.16 -10.48 -11.76
CA MET A 107 32.98 -10.65 -10.89
C MET A 107 32.92 -12.05 -10.26
N ILE A 108 33.15 -13.09 -11.07
CA ILE A 108 33.14 -14.48 -10.60
C ILE A 108 34.31 -14.75 -9.65
N ASN A 109 35.50 -14.24 -9.94
CA ASN A 109 36.66 -14.40 -9.06
C ASN A 109 36.48 -13.65 -7.73
N ARG A 110 35.82 -12.48 -7.75
CA ARG A 110 35.62 -11.63 -6.57
C ARG A 110 34.50 -12.12 -5.65
N TYR A 111 33.35 -12.46 -6.21
CA TYR A 111 32.13 -12.77 -5.44
C TYR A 111 31.69 -14.25 -5.55
N GLY A 112 32.22 -14.98 -6.53
CA GLY A 112 31.75 -16.32 -6.88
C GLY A 112 30.59 -16.29 -7.89
N ALA A 113 30.03 -17.47 -8.18
CA ALA A 113 28.86 -17.57 -9.06
C ALA A 113 27.68 -16.73 -8.52
N PRO A 114 26.94 -16.01 -9.39
CA PRO A 114 25.71 -15.31 -9.05
C PRO A 114 24.76 -16.18 -8.25
N LYS A 115 24.29 -15.64 -7.12
CA LYS A 115 23.21 -16.23 -6.32
C LYS A 115 21.94 -15.43 -6.56
N PRO A 116 20.76 -16.05 -6.39
CA PRO A 116 19.52 -15.31 -6.35
C PRO A 116 19.67 -14.14 -5.36
N PRO A 117 19.27 -12.91 -5.73
CA PRO A 117 19.29 -11.81 -4.79
C PRO A 117 18.45 -12.15 -3.56
N VAL A 118 18.80 -11.61 -2.40
CA VAL A 118 17.97 -11.74 -1.21
C VAL A 118 16.61 -11.11 -1.54
N ASP A 119 15.53 -11.89 -1.39
CA ASP A 119 14.20 -11.38 -1.66
C ASP A 119 13.92 -10.18 -0.74
N ASP A 120 13.78 -8.98 -1.33
CA ASP A 120 13.46 -7.73 -0.62
C ASP A 120 12.06 -7.77 0.05
N THR A 121 11.28 -8.83 -0.21
CA THR A 121 9.98 -9.07 0.41
C THR A 121 9.97 -10.47 1.02
N THR A 122 9.55 -10.59 2.28
CA THR A 122 9.25 -11.89 2.89
C THR A 122 8.12 -12.53 2.08
N SER A 123 8.46 -13.52 1.25
CA SER A 123 7.63 -14.05 0.15
C SER A 123 6.40 -14.87 0.57
N GLU A 124 5.95 -14.71 1.82
CA GLU A 124 4.91 -15.54 2.44
C GLU A 124 3.50 -15.13 2.04
N MET A 125 3.27 -13.87 1.65
CA MET A 125 1.93 -13.40 1.27
C MET A 125 1.62 -13.67 -0.22
N PRO A 126 0.56 -14.43 -0.56
CA PRO A 126 0.13 -14.67 -1.94
C PRO A 126 -0.18 -13.39 -2.71
N LEU A 127 0.17 -13.36 -4.00
CA LEU A 127 -0.07 -12.22 -4.90
C LEU A 127 -1.50 -12.23 -5.48
N MET A 128 -2.53 -12.34 -4.63
CA MET A 128 -3.92 -12.29 -5.11
C MET A 128 -4.34 -10.88 -5.54
N GLY A 129 -5.26 -10.80 -6.51
CA GLY A 129 -5.86 -9.54 -6.94
C GLY A 129 -4.97 -8.68 -7.83
N ARG A 130 -3.87 -9.26 -8.34
CA ARG A 130 -2.89 -8.59 -9.21
C ARG A 130 -2.80 -9.21 -10.61
N ASP A 131 -3.61 -10.22 -10.92
CA ASP A 131 -3.58 -10.92 -12.20
C ASP A 131 -3.82 -9.98 -13.39
N MET A 132 -4.77 -9.05 -13.27
CA MET A 132 -5.05 -8.06 -14.32
C MET A 132 -3.87 -7.11 -14.55
N VAL A 133 -3.14 -6.75 -13.49
CA VAL A 133 -1.95 -5.89 -13.59
C VAL A 133 -0.84 -6.63 -14.34
N LEU A 134 -0.55 -7.87 -13.94
CA LEU A 134 0.45 -8.70 -14.61
C LEU A 134 0.06 -9.02 -16.06
N GLN A 135 -1.22 -9.25 -16.33
CA GLN A 135 -1.74 -9.48 -17.67
C GLN A 135 -1.62 -8.22 -18.55
N ASP A 136 -1.89 -7.03 -18.02
CA ASP A 136 -1.72 -5.78 -18.77
C ASP A 136 -0.24 -5.54 -19.12
N ILE A 137 0.67 -5.71 -18.14
CA ILE A 137 2.12 -5.69 -18.38
C ILE A 137 2.51 -6.69 -19.48
N TYR A 138 2.06 -7.94 -19.36
CA TYR A 138 2.33 -8.98 -20.36
C TYR A 138 1.86 -8.57 -21.76
N ASN A 139 0.62 -8.11 -21.89
CA ASN A 139 0.05 -7.71 -23.17
C ASN A 139 0.85 -6.57 -23.82
N LYS A 140 1.26 -5.57 -23.04
CA LYS A 140 2.08 -4.46 -23.53
C LYS A 140 3.47 -4.91 -23.97
N VAL A 141 4.12 -5.77 -23.19
CA VAL A 141 5.44 -6.31 -23.53
C VAL A 141 5.38 -7.18 -24.77
N LEU A 142 4.36 -8.05 -24.88
CA LEU A 142 4.14 -8.90 -26.04
C LEU A 142 3.86 -8.08 -27.30
N THR A 143 3.01 -7.05 -27.21
CA THR A 143 2.71 -6.16 -28.33
C THR A 143 3.97 -5.46 -28.83
N ARG A 144 4.79 -4.95 -27.90
CA ARG A 144 6.08 -4.33 -28.23
C ARG A 144 7.04 -5.32 -28.88
N TYR A 145 7.11 -6.53 -28.36
CA TYR A 145 7.96 -7.58 -28.92
C TYR A 145 7.61 -7.90 -30.38
N GLN A 146 6.32 -7.93 -30.70
CA GLN A 146 5.80 -8.25 -32.03
C GLN A 146 5.78 -7.05 -32.98
N THR A 147 6.02 -5.84 -32.50
CA THR A 147 5.99 -4.63 -33.34
C THR A 147 7.27 -4.57 -34.19
N PRO A 148 7.19 -4.61 -35.53
CA PRO A 148 8.35 -4.45 -36.38
C PRO A 148 8.87 -3.01 -36.35
N ASN A 149 10.18 -2.80 -36.53
CA ASN A 149 10.82 -1.48 -36.55
C ASN A 149 10.48 -0.65 -35.31
N ARG A 150 10.88 -1.15 -34.13
CA ARG A 150 10.56 -0.50 -32.84
C ARG A 150 11.27 0.86 -32.78
N LYS A 151 10.51 1.95 -32.61
CA LYS A 151 10.98 3.34 -32.55
C LYS A 151 10.54 4.01 -31.25
N LYS A 152 11.22 5.08 -30.85
CA LYS A 152 10.98 5.73 -29.55
C LYS A 152 9.51 6.16 -29.34
N ASP A 153 8.82 6.56 -30.40
CA ASP A 153 7.43 7.04 -30.42
C ASP A 153 6.37 5.94 -30.29
N ASN A 154 6.70 4.68 -30.59
CA ASN A 154 5.76 3.55 -30.52
C ASN A 154 6.03 2.61 -29.33
N GLN A 155 7.03 2.91 -28.49
CA GLN A 155 7.40 2.06 -27.34
C GLN A 155 7.09 2.72 -26.01
N HIS A 156 5.99 2.27 -25.40
CA HIS A 156 5.54 2.79 -24.11
C HIS A 156 6.40 2.26 -22.97
N LEU A 157 6.93 3.18 -22.17
CA LEU A 157 7.53 2.86 -20.89
C LEU A 157 6.44 2.50 -19.88
N LEU A 158 6.60 1.38 -19.16
CA LEU A 158 5.60 0.91 -18.21
C LEU A 158 5.85 1.54 -16.84
N VAL A 159 4.79 2.09 -16.22
CA VAL A 159 4.89 2.66 -14.87
C VAL A 159 3.82 2.08 -13.96
N VAL A 160 4.27 1.36 -12.94
CA VAL A 160 3.46 0.84 -11.84
C VAL A 160 3.56 1.80 -10.66
N ALA A 161 2.45 2.37 -10.20
CA ALA A 161 2.50 3.28 -9.06
C ALA A 161 1.39 3.10 -8.03
N GLY A 162 1.67 3.57 -6.82
CA GLY A 162 0.75 3.60 -5.70
C GLY A 162 1.47 3.86 -4.39
N ALA A 163 0.73 3.86 -3.28
CA ALA A 163 1.28 4.12 -1.95
C ALA A 163 2.39 3.13 -1.54
N PRO A 164 3.31 3.49 -0.62
CA PRO A 164 4.25 2.56 -0.01
C PRO A 164 3.54 1.33 0.57
N GLY A 165 4.12 0.14 0.40
CA GLY A 165 3.49 -1.09 0.91
C GLY A 165 2.26 -1.59 0.14
N ILE A 166 1.92 -1.01 -1.02
CA ILE A 166 0.81 -1.47 -1.88
C ILE A 166 1.18 -2.72 -2.73
N GLY A 167 2.44 -3.16 -2.68
CA GLY A 167 2.94 -4.34 -3.41
C GLY A 167 3.68 -4.05 -4.72
N LYS A 168 4.20 -2.83 -4.94
CA LYS A 168 4.93 -2.46 -6.18
C LYS A 168 6.16 -3.33 -6.45
N THR A 169 7.05 -3.44 -5.47
CA THR A 169 8.27 -4.27 -5.54
C THR A 169 7.92 -5.73 -5.83
N ARG A 170 6.84 -6.24 -5.23
CA ARG A 170 6.35 -7.60 -5.45
C ARG A 170 5.86 -7.83 -6.89
N ILE A 171 5.23 -6.83 -7.51
CA ILE A 171 4.89 -6.90 -8.95
C ILE A 171 6.16 -7.06 -9.78
N LEU A 172 7.18 -6.24 -9.54
CA LEU A 172 8.46 -6.35 -10.28
C LEU A 172 9.11 -7.73 -10.15
N GLN A 173 9.05 -8.33 -8.95
CA GLN A 173 9.59 -9.66 -8.68
C GLN A 173 8.80 -10.79 -9.39
N GLU A 174 7.50 -10.63 -9.59
CA GLU A 174 6.63 -11.69 -10.12
C GLU A 174 6.46 -11.63 -11.66
N ILE A 175 6.89 -10.55 -12.33
CA ILE A 175 6.77 -10.39 -13.80
C ILE A 175 7.39 -11.59 -14.54
N GLY A 176 8.64 -11.93 -14.26
CA GLY A 176 9.31 -13.03 -14.98
C GLY A 176 8.67 -14.38 -14.72
N LYS A 177 8.28 -14.66 -13.48
CA LYS A 177 7.56 -15.90 -13.14
C LYS A 177 6.22 -15.97 -13.87
N TYR A 178 5.49 -14.86 -13.93
CA TYR A 178 4.23 -14.77 -14.67
C TYR A 178 4.44 -15.01 -16.17
N PHE A 179 5.48 -14.41 -16.77
CA PHE A 179 5.80 -14.57 -18.19
C PHE A 179 6.19 -16.01 -18.54
N ARG A 180 7.02 -16.65 -17.70
CA ARG A 180 7.42 -18.06 -17.85
C ARG A 180 6.23 -19.03 -17.73
N GLY A 181 5.22 -18.68 -16.93
CA GLY A 181 4.00 -19.47 -16.76
C GLY A 181 3.04 -19.47 -17.96
N LYS A 182 3.27 -18.62 -18.98
CA LYS A 182 2.42 -18.56 -20.19
C LYS A 182 2.88 -19.58 -21.22
N ILE A 183 2.18 -20.72 -21.28
CA ILE A 183 2.48 -21.88 -22.13
C ILE A 183 2.61 -21.51 -23.63
N GLU A 184 1.78 -20.60 -24.13
CA GLU A 184 1.75 -20.17 -25.54
C GLU A 184 2.45 -18.82 -25.79
N SER A 185 3.33 -18.39 -24.89
CA SER A 185 3.97 -17.08 -25.03
C SER A 185 4.92 -17.03 -26.22
N LYS A 186 4.78 -15.99 -27.05
CA LYS A 186 5.74 -15.67 -28.12
C LYS A 186 6.94 -14.88 -27.62
N LEU A 187 7.00 -14.51 -26.33
CA LEU A 187 8.17 -13.85 -25.76
C LEU A 187 9.37 -14.82 -25.72
N PRO A 188 10.61 -14.31 -25.70
CA PRO A 188 11.79 -15.15 -25.54
C PRO A 188 11.69 -16.08 -24.34
N LYS A 189 12.07 -17.35 -24.54
CA LYS A 189 12.02 -18.39 -23.50
C LYS A 189 13.04 -18.14 -22.40
N HIS A 190 14.23 -17.67 -22.78
CA HIS A 190 15.26 -17.29 -21.84
C HIS A 190 14.98 -15.88 -21.31
N GLN A 191 14.87 -15.78 -19.99
CA GLN A 191 14.48 -14.55 -19.32
C GLN A 191 15.35 -14.36 -18.08
N ILE A 192 15.71 -13.11 -17.81
CA ILE A 192 16.36 -12.69 -16.59
C ILE A 192 15.61 -11.52 -15.97
N ASP A 193 15.42 -11.60 -14.66
CA ASP A 193 14.71 -10.58 -13.87
C ASP A 193 15.75 -9.79 -13.06
N ILE A 194 15.91 -8.50 -13.36
CA ILE A 194 16.84 -7.59 -12.69
C ILE A 194 16.02 -6.43 -12.13
N ASN A 195 15.83 -6.42 -10.82
CA ASN A 195 15.06 -5.39 -10.12
C ASN A 195 16.01 -4.56 -9.25
N ILE A 196 16.21 -3.29 -9.60
CA ILE A 196 17.01 -2.35 -8.82
C ILE A 196 16.10 -1.40 -8.04
N SER A 197 16.62 -0.82 -6.95
CA SER A 197 15.96 0.28 -6.25
C SER A 197 16.79 1.56 -6.39
N LEU A 198 16.13 2.71 -6.43
CA LEU A 198 16.78 4.02 -6.32
C LEU A 198 16.66 4.61 -4.89
N GLY A 199 16.12 3.82 -3.96
CA GLY A 199 16.00 4.15 -2.54
C GLY A 199 16.66 3.10 -1.66
N ASN A 200 15.88 2.18 -1.11
CA ASN A 200 16.35 1.19 -0.14
C ASN A 200 17.49 0.34 -0.72
N GLY A 201 18.56 0.12 0.07
CA GLY A 201 19.73 -0.66 -0.31
C GLY A 201 20.71 0.02 -1.29
N SER A 202 20.22 0.89 -2.17
CA SER A 202 21.07 1.60 -3.16
C SER A 202 20.55 3.02 -3.47
N PRO A 203 20.51 3.93 -2.46
CA PRO A 203 19.86 5.22 -2.59
C PRO A 203 20.52 6.08 -3.67
N TRP A 204 19.70 6.80 -4.42
CA TRP A 204 20.16 7.74 -5.43
C TRP A 204 20.98 8.87 -4.79
N ALA A 205 22.19 9.09 -5.27
CA ALA A 205 23.03 10.19 -4.82
C ALA A 205 23.05 11.32 -5.87
N HIS A 206 23.03 12.59 -5.44
CA HIS A 206 23.06 13.74 -6.36
C HIS A 206 24.21 13.71 -7.37
N ARG A 207 25.38 13.20 -6.96
CA ARG A 207 26.55 13.01 -7.84
C ARG A 207 26.32 12.01 -8.98
N GLU A 208 25.33 11.13 -8.87
CA GLU A 208 24.95 10.17 -9.92
C GLU A 208 24.11 10.83 -11.02
N ALA A 209 23.59 12.04 -10.79
CA ALA A 209 22.80 12.78 -11.77
C ALA A 209 23.60 13.23 -13.00
N SER A 210 24.92 13.38 -12.87
CA SER A 210 25.79 13.75 -14.00
C SER A 210 26.00 12.60 -14.98
N ASN A 211 25.88 11.34 -14.53
CA ASN A 211 25.92 10.16 -15.40
C ASN A 211 24.96 9.07 -14.87
N PRO A 212 23.65 9.18 -15.21
CA PRO A 212 22.65 8.21 -14.78
C PRO A 212 22.85 6.80 -15.36
N GLU A 213 23.35 6.70 -16.59
CA GLU A 213 23.63 5.42 -17.25
C GLU A 213 24.62 4.58 -16.45
N PHE A 214 25.72 5.22 -16.04
CA PHE A 214 26.72 4.61 -15.17
C PHE A 214 26.15 4.20 -13.81
N ALA A 215 25.31 5.05 -13.21
CA ALA A 215 24.66 4.76 -11.94
C ALA A 215 23.72 3.54 -12.01
N LEU A 216 23.01 3.38 -13.13
CA LEU A 216 22.10 2.26 -13.36
C LEU A 216 22.88 0.98 -13.69
N CYS A 217 23.94 1.05 -14.50
CA CYS A 217 24.78 -0.11 -14.84
C CYS A 217 25.44 -0.72 -13.61
N LYS A 218 25.95 0.10 -12.67
CA LYS A 218 26.44 -0.40 -11.38
C LYS A 218 25.37 -1.16 -10.61
N ARG A 219 24.13 -0.65 -10.57
CA ARG A 219 23.02 -1.33 -9.86
C ARG A 219 22.62 -2.63 -10.53
N ILE A 220 22.63 -2.68 -11.87
CA ILE A 220 22.40 -3.92 -12.64
C ILE A 220 23.44 -4.99 -12.28
N LEU A 221 24.73 -4.64 -12.34
CA LEU A 221 25.82 -5.56 -12.02
C LEU A 221 25.80 -5.98 -10.54
N HIS A 222 25.54 -5.03 -9.63
CA HIS A 222 25.40 -5.30 -8.21
C HIS A 222 24.29 -6.32 -7.94
N LYS A 223 23.09 -6.05 -8.49
CA LYS A 223 21.91 -6.89 -8.27
C LYS A 223 22.13 -8.31 -8.80
N TYR A 224 22.84 -8.46 -9.91
CA TYR A 224 23.10 -9.77 -10.49
C TYR A 224 24.26 -10.53 -9.82
N PHE A 225 25.42 -9.89 -9.63
CA PHE A 225 26.64 -10.58 -9.21
C PHE A 225 26.91 -10.55 -7.71
N ALA A 226 26.46 -9.53 -6.99
CA ALA A 226 26.96 -9.24 -5.63
C ALA A 226 25.86 -9.26 -4.54
N ASP A 227 24.62 -8.92 -4.88
CA ASP A 227 23.52 -8.79 -3.92
C ASP A 227 23.19 -10.11 -3.20
N GLY A 228 23.14 -11.23 -3.94
CA GLY A 228 22.93 -12.57 -3.37
C GLY A 228 24.07 -13.06 -2.44
N HIS A 229 25.18 -12.33 -2.36
CA HIS A 229 26.28 -12.58 -1.43
C HIS A 229 26.32 -11.58 -0.27
N ASN A 230 25.24 -10.82 -0.04
CA ASN A 230 25.11 -9.80 1.00
C ASN A 230 26.17 -8.68 0.92
N VAL A 231 26.66 -8.38 -0.28
CA VAL A 231 27.61 -7.27 -0.50
C VAL A 231 26.82 -5.97 -0.61
N SER A 232 27.15 -4.97 0.19
CA SER A 232 26.48 -3.67 0.12
C SER A 232 26.74 -2.96 -1.21
N TYR A 233 25.72 -2.28 -1.76
CA TYR A 233 25.87 -1.50 -2.99
C TYR A 233 26.98 -0.45 -2.89
N ALA A 234 27.14 0.20 -1.74
CA ALA A 234 28.16 1.23 -1.54
C ALA A 234 29.58 0.67 -1.67
N THR A 235 29.83 -0.50 -1.06
CA THR A 235 31.12 -1.21 -1.18
C THR A 235 31.37 -1.58 -2.64
N PHE A 236 30.41 -2.26 -3.27
CA PHE A 236 30.50 -2.69 -4.65
C PHE A 236 30.75 -1.53 -5.63
N ALA A 237 29.96 -0.46 -5.51
CA ALA A 237 30.02 0.70 -6.39
C ALA A 237 31.38 1.42 -6.33
N ASN A 238 32.05 1.41 -5.17
CA ASN A 238 33.38 1.98 -5.02
C ASN A 238 34.45 1.07 -5.65
N GLU A 239 34.32 -0.26 -5.51
CA GLU A 239 35.25 -1.24 -6.08
C GLU A 239 35.30 -1.13 -7.62
N ILE A 240 34.14 -1.00 -8.28
CA ILE A 240 34.08 -1.03 -9.75
C ILE A 240 34.17 0.34 -10.45
N LEU A 241 34.24 1.43 -9.68
CA LEU A 241 34.13 2.80 -10.19
C LEU A 241 35.20 3.14 -11.23
N SER A 242 36.47 2.82 -10.96
CA SER A 242 37.58 3.13 -11.86
C SER A 242 37.55 2.27 -13.13
N MET A 243 37.06 1.04 -13.02
CA MET A 243 37.10 0.06 -14.11
C MET A 243 36.02 0.34 -15.16
N LEU A 244 34.78 0.64 -14.74
CA LEU A 244 33.70 0.99 -15.67
C LEU A 244 33.89 2.35 -16.37
N LYS A 245 34.59 3.31 -15.74
CA LYS A 245 34.81 4.67 -16.31
C LYS A 245 35.56 4.67 -17.64
N SER A 246 36.18 3.55 -17.97
CA SER A 246 37.01 3.40 -19.16
C SER A 246 36.23 2.94 -20.41
N ILE A 247 34.96 2.55 -20.22
CA ILE A 247 34.03 2.14 -21.27
C ILE A 247 33.30 3.38 -21.81
N ASP A 248 33.04 3.42 -23.13
CA ASP A 248 32.19 4.46 -23.72
C ASP A 248 30.78 4.39 -23.11
N GLU A 249 30.26 5.53 -22.67
CA GLU A 249 28.91 5.63 -22.08
C GLU A 249 27.87 4.97 -23.00
N LYS A 250 27.98 5.14 -24.33
CA LYS A 250 27.01 4.59 -25.29
C LYS A 250 27.00 3.06 -25.38
N GLU A 251 28.07 2.41 -24.95
CA GLU A 251 28.22 0.96 -25.00
C GLU A 251 28.01 0.30 -23.62
N LEU A 252 27.82 1.09 -22.57
CA LEU A 252 27.91 0.62 -21.19
C LEU A 252 26.83 -0.41 -20.84
N TYR A 253 25.57 -0.18 -21.24
CA TYR A 253 24.51 -1.17 -21.03
C TYR A 253 24.78 -2.48 -21.76
N ASP A 254 25.22 -2.41 -23.02
CA ASP A 254 25.51 -3.62 -23.81
C ASP A 254 26.73 -4.34 -23.25
N PHE A 255 27.72 -3.61 -22.75
CA PHE A 255 28.86 -4.18 -22.04
C PHE A 255 28.42 -4.98 -20.80
N CYS A 256 27.59 -4.38 -19.95
CA CYS A 256 27.07 -5.04 -18.74
C CYS A 256 26.16 -6.24 -19.07
N PHE A 257 25.22 -6.11 -20.01
CA PHE A 257 24.33 -7.20 -20.39
C PHE A 257 25.05 -8.33 -21.12
N ASN A 258 26.12 -8.03 -21.87
CA ASN A 258 26.96 -9.07 -22.46
C ASN A 258 27.71 -9.88 -21.39
N ALA A 259 28.24 -9.25 -20.33
CA ALA A 259 28.87 -9.99 -19.24
C ALA A 259 27.89 -10.98 -18.57
N ILE A 260 26.65 -10.54 -18.36
CA ILE A 260 25.56 -11.40 -17.86
C ILE A 260 25.22 -12.52 -18.86
N HIS A 261 25.12 -12.21 -20.16
CA HIS A 261 24.85 -13.22 -21.18
C HIS A 261 25.95 -14.27 -21.25
N TYR A 262 27.22 -13.86 -21.19
CA TYR A 262 28.35 -14.79 -21.17
C TYR A 262 28.28 -15.75 -19.99
N HIS A 263 27.93 -15.25 -18.81
CA HIS A 263 27.67 -16.10 -17.64
C HIS A 263 26.57 -17.12 -17.94
N LEU A 264 25.41 -16.68 -18.44
CA LEU A 264 24.30 -17.57 -18.76
C LEU A 264 24.68 -18.62 -19.83
N THR A 265 25.42 -18.23 -20.87
CA THR A 265 25.90 -19.17 -21.90
C THR A 265 26.94 -20.16 -21.39
N SER A 266 27.70 -19.79 -20.36
CA SER A 266 28.64 -20.71 -19.72
C SER A 266 27.93 -21.82 -18.93
N LEU A 267 26.71 -21.54 -18.45
CA LEU A 267 25.84 -22.50 -17.77
C LEU A 267 25.01 -23.33 -18.77
N ASP A 268 24.53 -22.69 -19.83
CA ASP A 268 23.75 -23.32 -20.89
C ASP A 268 24.22 -22.82 -22.28
N PRO A 269 25.09 -23.59 -22.97
CA PRO A 269 25.59 -23.24 -24.29
C PRO A 269 24.50 -23.05 -25.36
N THR A 270 23.30 -23.62 -25.17
CA THR A 270 22.20 -23.47 -26.13
C THR A 270 21.65 -22.04 -26.21
N MET A 271 21.99 -21.18 -25.24
CA MET A 271 21.62 -19.77 -25.18
C MET A 271 22.44 -18.85 -26.10
N GLN A 272 23.54 -19.34 -26.68
CA GLN A 272 24.49 -18.49 -27.41
C GLN A 272 23.87 -17.76 -28.60
N ASN A 273 22.94 -18.42 -29.31
CA ASN A 273 22.28 -17.90 -30.52
C ASN A 273 20.81 -17.54 -30.28
N GLN A 274 20.35 -17.50 -29.02
CA GLN A 274 18.96 -17.20 -28.69
C GLN A 274 18.84 -15.77 -28.15
N GLU A 275 17.69 -15.15 -28.43
CA GLU A 275 17.35 -13.85 -27.87
C GLU A 275 17.06 -13.99 -26.37
N LEU A 276 17.58 -13.07 -25.57
CA LEU A 276 17.38 -13.00 -24.12
C LEU A 276 16.42 -11.85 -23.78
N LEU A 277 15.35 -12.17 -23.04
CA LEU A 277 14.48 -11.15 -22.45
C LEU A 277 15.02 -10.70 -21.09
N ILE A 278 15.32 -9.40 -20.97
CA ILE A 278 15.72 -8.77 -19.71
C ILE A 278 14.52 -8.01 -19.15
N ASN A 279 13.93 -8.51 -18.06
CA ASN A 279 12.94 -7.77 -17.28
C ASN A 279 13.67 -6.86 -16.29
N PHE A 280 13.78 -5.59 -16.64
CA PHE A 280 14.46 -4.56 -15.87
C PHE A 280 13.45 -3.72 -15.07
N GLY A 281 13.35 -4.00 -13.77
CA GLY A 281 12.53 -3.22 -12.84
C GLY A 281 13.35 -2.12 -12.17
N ILE A 282 12.81 -0.90 -12.15
CA ILE A 282 13.39 0.26 -11.45
C ILE A 282 12.41 0.71 -10.38
N ASP A 283 12.68 0.36 -9.12
CA ASP A 283 11.84 0.72 -7.98
C ASP A 283 12.24 2.07 -7.36
N GLU A 284 11.28 2.66 -6.66
CA GLU A 284 11.39 3.96 -5.98
C GLU A 284 11.87 5.12 -6.86
N PHE A 285 11.43 5.17 -8.13
CA PHE A 285 11.86 6.20 -9.09
C PHE A 285 11.63 7.65 -8.61
N GLN A 286 10.65 7.86 -7.72
CA GLN A 286 10.37 9.18 -7.16
C GLN A 286 11.54 9.75 -6.36
N LYS A 287 12.50 8.92 -5.93
CA LYS A 287 13.75 9.35 -5.26
C LYS A 287 14.67 10.16 -6.17
N CYS A 288 14.46 10.14 -7.49
CA CYS A 288 15.17 10.98 -8.44
C CYS A 288 14.54 12.37 -8.62
N LEU A 289 13.42 12.68 -7.95
CA LEU A 289 12.86 14.02 -7.95
C LEU A 289 13.58 14.86 -6.89
N ILE A 290 14.13 16.01 -7.28
CA ILE A 290 14.81 16.92 -6.34
C ILE A 290 13.82 17.87 -5.68
N GLU A 291 14.08 18.26 -4.45
CA GLU A 291 13.32 19.32 -3.80
C GLU A 291 13.70 20.67 -4.42
N SER A 292 12.84 21.21 -5.28
CA SER A 292 12.97 22.55 -5.86
C SER A 292 11.58 23.15 -6.09
N GLU A 293 11.45 24.45 -5.85
CA GLU A 293 10.25 25.21 -6.21
C GLU A 293 10.08 25.31 -7.74
N ASP A 294 11.19 25.23 -8.49
CA ASP A 294 11.18 25.23 -9.94
C ASP A 294 10.80 23.83 -10.48
N LYS A 295 9.65 23.74 -11.15
CA LYS A 295 9.08 22.46 -11.61
C LYS A 295 9.97 21.72 -12.64
N PRO A 296 10.54 22.38 -13.66
CA PRO A 296 11.46 21.74 -14.60
C PRO A 296 12.75 21.27 -13.91
N GLN A 297 13.34 22.07 -13.02
CA GLN A 297 14.53 21.68 -12.28
C GLN A 297 14.28 20.44 -11.42
N ARG A 298 13.13 20.40 -10.72
CA ARG A 298 12.68 19.26 -9.91
C ARG A 298 12.63 17.93 -10.67
N ARG A 299 12.26 17.98 -11.95
CA ARG A 299 12.06 16.81 -12.82
C ARG A 299 13.30 16.45 -13.64
N SER A 300 14.28 17.35 -13.71
CA SER A 300 15.44 17.24 -14.60
C SER A 300 16.19 15.91 -14.45
N ILE A 301 16.48 15.48 -13.21
CA ILE A 301 17.22 14.24 -12.95
C ILE A 301 16.45 13.00 -13.41
N LEU A 302 15.17 12.88 -13.01
CA LEU A 302 14.34 11.75 -13.44
C LEU A 302 14.17 11.74 -14.97
N LYS A 303 14.06 12.90 -15.60
CA LYS A 303 14.05 13.01 -17.06
C LYS A 303 15.35 12.48 -17.67
N THR A 304 16.51 12.83 -17.13
CA THR A 304 17.81 12.33 -17.60
C THR A 304 17.92 10.81 -17.39
N VAL A 305 17.45 10.28 -16.25
CA VAL A 305 17.38 8.84 -15.97
C VAL A 305 16.52 8.12 -17.01
N ILE A 306 15.34 8.64 -17.33
CA ILE A 306 14.45 8.07 -18.34
C ILE A 306 15.07 8.15 -19.74
N GLN A 307 15.75 9.25 -20.06
CA GLN A 307 16.42 9.43 -21.34
C GLN A 307 17.59 8.45 -21.51
N SER A 308 18.37 8.17 -20.45
CA SER A 308 19.53 7.27 -20.53
C SER A 308 19.13 5.83 -20.86
N ILE A 309 17.98 5.36 -20.37
CA ILE A 309 17.48 4.00 -20.67
C ILE A 309 16.63 3.93 -21.95
N SER A 310 16.28 5.07 -22.54
CA SER A 310 15.30 5.12 -23.64
C SER A 310 15.77 4.37 -24.89
N GLY A 311 17.08 4.36 -25.14
CA GLY A 311 17.69 3.58 -26.23
C GLY A 311 17.51 2.07 -26.08
N LEU A 312 17.31 1.57 -24.86
CA LEU A 312 17.07 0.15 -24.60
C LEU A 312 15.68 -0.33 -25.05
N LEU A 313 14.73 0.60 -25.20
CA LEU A 313 13.36 0.29 -25.63
C LEU A 313 13.22 0.14 -27.16
N VAL A 314 14.17 0.70 -27.90
CA VAL A 314 14.18 0.78 -29.37
C VAL A 314 14.89 -0.45 -29.94
N GLU A 315 14.57 -0.81 -31.18
CA GLU A 315 15.28 -1.88 -31.87
C GLU A 315 16.74 -1.50 -32.11
N ARG A 316 17.65 -2.40 -31.70
CA ARG A 316 19.09 -2.20 -31.86
C ARG A 316 19.64 -3.25 -32.83
N PRO A 317 20.31 -2.83 -33.93
CA PRO A 317 20.89 -3.76 -34.90
C PRO A 317 21.82 -4.75 -34.20
N ASN A 318 21.71 -6.04 -34.53
CA ASN A 318 22.55 -7.13 -33.99
C ASN A 318 22.48 -7.32 -32.47
N SER A 319 21.49 -6.72 -31.79
CA SER A 319 21.27 -6.98 -30.36
C SER A 319 20.53 -8.29 -30.15
N LYS A 320 21.08 -9.15 -29.29
CA LYS A 320 20.44 -10.38 -28.80
C LYS A 320 19.52 -10.14 -27.60
N PHE A 321 19.30 -8.88 -27.23
CA PHE A 321 18.58 -8.49 -26.02
C PHE A 321 17.26 -7.83 -26.34
N PHE A 322 16.19 -8.37 -25.76
CA PHE A 322 14.91 -7.67 -25.66
C PHE A 322 14.72 -7.17 -24.23
N VAL A 323 14.78 -5.84 -24.03
CA VAL A 323 14.70 -5.26 -22.69
C VAL A 323 13.29 -4.77 -22.40
N ASN A 324 12.65 -5.33 -21.38
CA ASN A 324 11.43 -4.83 -20.76
C ASN A 324 11.76 -3.94 -19.57
N ILE A 325 11.26 -2.70 -19.57
CA ILE A 325 11.54 -1.75 -18.49
C ILE A 325 10.24 -1.38 -17.80
N VAL A 326 10.22 -1.57 -16.47
CA VAL A 326 9.07 -1.24 -15.62
C VAL A 326 9.54 -0.34 -14.47
N PHE A 327 8.99 0.87 -14.41
CA PHE A 327 9.20 1.77 -13.30
C PHE A 327 8.17 1.48 -12.21
N ALA A 328 8.64 1.37 -10.97
CA ALA A 328 7.80 1.24 -9.79
C ALA A 328 8.05 2.41 -8.84
N GLY A 329 7.00 3.05 -8.34
CA GLY A 329 7.16 4.18 -7.44
C GLY A 329 5.88 4.81 -6.93
N THR A 330 6.01 5.95 -6.26
CA THR A 330 4.87 6.76 -5.83
C THR A 330 4.75 7.96 -6.73
N ILE A 331 3.54 8.25 -7.23
CA ILE A 331 3.29 9.47 -7.99
C ILE A 331 3.25 10.66 -7.03
N LEU A 332 4.24 11.55 -7.18
CA LEU A 332 4.32 12.81 -6.47
C LEU A 332 3.76 13.99 -7.27
N GLU A 333 3.72 13.87 -8.59
CA GLU A 333 3.31 14.91 -9.53
C GLU A 333 2.63 14.30 -10.76
N ASP A 334 1.99 15.11 -11.60
CA ASP A 334 1.46 14.62 -12.88
C ASP A 334 2.57 13.95 -13.70
N ILE A 335 2.49 12.64 -13.78
CA ILE A 335 3.48 11.81 -14.45
C ILE A 335 3.48 12.04 -15.97
N LYS A 336 2.41 12.63 -16.53
CA LYS A 336 2.41 13.15 -17.91
C LYS A 336 3.45 14.24 -18.10
N LEU A 337 3.62 15.13 -17.13
CA LEU A 337 4.60 16.20 -17.23
C LEU A 337 6.03 15.69 -16.99
N VAL A 338 6.19 14.68 -16.12
CA VAL A 338 7.51 14.11 -15.81
C VAL A 338 8.02 13.24 -16.97
N ILE A 339 7.19 12.34 -17.48
CA ILE A 339 7.58 11.36 -18.49
C ILE A 339 7.25 11.83 -19.90
N GLY A 340 6.12 12.52 -20.12
CA GLY A 340 5.76 13.05 -21.44
C GLY A 340 6.77 14.07 -21.97
N GLU A 341 7.40 14.87 -21.10
CA GLU A 341 8.49 15.78 -21.47
C GLU A 341 9.79 15.05 -21.88
N SER A 342 9.95 13.75 -21.57
CA SER A 342 11.11 12.94 -21.97
C SER A 342 11.06 12.47 -23.43
N SER A 343 9.95 12.79 -24.13
CA SER A 343 9.65 12.37 -25.50
C SER A 343 9.52 10.85 -25.68
N ILE A 344 9.16 10.13 -24.61
CA ILE A 344 8.84 8.70 -24.63
C ILE A 344 7.38 8.56 -24.18
N PRO A 345 6.53 7.86 -24.94
CA PRO A 345 5.19 7.55 -24.47
C PRO A 345 5.27 6.62 -23.26
N TYR A 346 4.27 6.64 -22.40
CA TYR A 346 4.25 5.77 -21.22
C TYR A 346 2.85 5.22 -20.98
N HIS A 347 2.79 4.05 -20.36
CA HIS A 347 1.56 3.38 -19.97
C HIS A 347 1.50 3.30 -18.46
N PHE A 348 0.49 3.95 -17.88
CA PHE A 348 0.31 4.06 -16.44
C PHE A 348 -0.55 2.92 -15.91
N ILE A 349 -0.06 2.26 -14.86
CA ILE A 349 -0.69 1.11 -14.22
C ILE A 349 -0.85 1.43 -12.72
N PRO A 350 -1.99 1.99 -12.29
CA PRO A 350 -2.24 2.25 -10.88
C PRO A 350 -2.46 0.94 -10.10
N LEU A 351 -1.79 0.78 -8.97
CA LEU A 351 -2.08 -0.30 -8.03
C LEU A 351 -3.17 0.13 -7.06
N ARG A 352 -4.32 -0.53 -7.18
CA ARG A 352 -5.43 -0.40 -6.22
C ARG A 352 -5.17 -1.18 -4.94
N LEU A 353 -5.94 -0.87 -3.91
CA LEU A 353 -6.08 -1.73 -2.74
C LEU A 353 -6.74 -3.07 -3.11
N LEU A 354 -6.46 -4.08 -2.30
CA LEU A 354 -7.12 -5.37 -2.42
C LEU A 354 -8.58 -5.25 -2.01
N ASN A 355 -9.48 -5.89 -2.74
CA ASN A 355 -10.89 -5.95 -2.35
C ASN A 355 -11.11 -7.02 -1.27
N LEU A 356 -12.30 -7.01 -0.65
CA LEU A 356 -12.66 -7.93 0.43
C LEU A 356 -12.40 -9.40 0.08
N ASN A 357 -12.77 -9.83 -1.11
CA ASN A 357 -12.59 -11.23 -1.51
C ASN A 357 -11.11 -11.61 -1.62
N GLU A 358 -10.28 -10.69 -2.12
CA GLU A 358 -8.84 -10.91 -2.29
C GLU A 358 -8.12 -11.02 -0.95
N TYR A 359 -8.27 -10.06 -0.04
CA TYR A 359 -7.56 -10.12 1.24
C TYR A 359 -8.13 -11.17 2.19
N MET A 360 -9.42 -11.51 2.08
CA MET A 360 -9.99 -12.67 2.79
C MET A 360 -9.46 -14.00 2.20
N GLY A 361 -9.31 -14.09 0.88
CA GLY A 361 -8.69 -15.24 0.21
C GLY A 361 -7.25 -15.45 0.65
N ILE A 362 -6.46 -14.37 0.71
CA ILE A 362 -5.09 -14.38 1.24
C ILE A 362 -5.08 -14.88 2.69
N SER A 363 -5.97 -14.37 3.55
CA SER A 363 -6.02 -14.78 4.96
C SER A 363 -6.27 -16.28 5.14
N LYS A 364 -7.12 -16.87 4.29
CA LYS A 364 -7.41 -18.32 4.32
C LYS A 364 -6.19 -19.15 3.92
N GLN A 365 -5.39 -18.68 2.98
CA GLN A 365 -4.18 -19.39 2.54
C GLN A 365 -3.06 -19.31 3.59
N ILE A 366 -2.87 -18.15 4.24
CA ILE A 366 -1.78 -17.96 5.21
C ILE A 366 -2.15 -18.53 6.59
N LEU A 367 -3.35 -18.21 7.10
CA LEU A 367 -3.75 -18.54 8.47
C LEU A 367 -4.49 -19.88 8.56
N GLY A 368 -4.92 -20.45 7.43
CA GLY A 368 -5.84 -21.58 7.38
C GLY A 368 -7.30 -21.18 7.65
N ILE A 369 -8.23 -22.09 7.32
CA ILE A 369 -9.69 -21.84 7.38
C ILE A 369 -10.16 -21.56 8.81
N GLN A 370 -9.63 -22.26 9.81
CA GLN A 370 -10.08 -22.12 11.20
C GLN A 370 -9.78 -20.72 11.77
N LYS A 371 -8.52 -20.26 11.67
CA LYS A 371 -8.11 -18.93 12.18
C LYS A 371 -8.76 -17.81 11.36
N SER A 372 -8.79 -17.92 10.04
CA SER A 372 -9.44 -16.92 9.17
C SER A 372 -10.96 -16.80 9.36
N ASN A 373 -11.62 -17.83 9.88
CA ASN A 373 -13.04 -17.79 10.23
C ASN A 373 -13.31 -17.25 11.65
N ASN A 374 -12.27 -17.02 12.46
CA ASN A 374 -12.46 -16.39 13.77
C ASN A 374 -12.93 -14.94 13.61
N ILE A 375 -13.98 -14.56 14.32
CA ILE A 375 -14.64 -13.27 14.14
C ILE A 375 -13.75 -12.08 14.47
N ASP A 376 -12.91 -12.17 15.49
CA ASP A 376 -12.02 -11.09 15.91
C ASP A 376 -10.84 -10.93 14.94
N ILE A 377 -10.35 -12.05 14.37
CA ILE A 377 -9.40 -12.01 13.25
C ILE A 377 -10.04 -11.36 12.03
N GLN A 378 -11.28 -11.73 11.66
CA GLN A 378 -11.96 -11.12 10.52
C GLN A 378 -12.15 -9.61 10.69
N ARG A 379 -12.50 -9.15 11.89
CA ARG A 379 -12.54 -7.72 12.22
C ARG A 379 -11.17 -7.07 12.05
N ALA A 380 -10.11 -7.66 12.61
CA ALA A 380 -8.77 -7.11 12.49
C ALA A 380 -8.31 -7.04 11.02
N ILE A 381 -8.59 -8.07 10.20
CA ILE A 381 -8.29 -8.08 8.75
C ILE A 381 -9.00 -6.92 8.04
N ARG A 382 -10.27 -6.73 8.37
CA ARG A 382 -11.10 -5.65 7.83
C ARG A 382 -10.58 -4.25 8.17
N PHE A 383 -9.90 -4.08 9.30
CA PHE A 383 -9.26 -2.81 9.64
C PHE A 383 -8.09 -2.43 8.71
N MET A 384 -7.47 -3.42 8.06
CA MET A 384 -6.36 -3.19 7.14
C MET A 384 -6.81 -2.60 5.79
N GLY A 385 -8.11 -2.65 5.47
CA GLY A 385 -8.71 -1.99 4.32
C GLY A 385 -8.13 -2.41 2.96
N GLY A 386 -7.57 -3.63 2.87
CA GLY A 386 -6.95 -4.13 1.65
C GLY A 386 -5.57 -3.57 1.33
N TRP A 387 -4.92 -2.86 2.27
CA TRP A 387 -3.54 -2.43 2.12
C TRP A 387 -2.60 -3.61 2.45
N PRO A 388 -1.79 -4.10 1.49
CA PRO A 388 -0.96 -5.29 1.65
C PRO A 388 0.01 -5.26 2.83
N ARG A 389 0.76 -4.16 3.04
CA ARG A 389 1.74 -4.09 4.14
C ARG A 389 1.09 -4.20 5.54
N PRO A 390 0.01 -3.47 5.88
CA PRO A 390 -0.72 -3.72 7.13
C PRO A 390 -1.27 -5.15 7.26
N LEU A 391 -1.74 -5.77 6.16
CA LEU A 391 -2.17 -7.18 6.16
C LEU A 391 -1.03 -8.14 6.50
N GLU A 392 0.13 -7.97 5.86
CA GLU A 392 1.34 -8.75 6.12
C GLU A 392 1.74 -8.68 7.60
N VAL A 393 1.77 -7.48 8.17
CA VAL A 393 2.06 -7.26 9.59
C VAL A 393 1.03 -7.95 10.48
N LEU A 394 -0.27 -7.84 10.17
CA LEU A 394 -1.32 -8.52 10.92
C LEU A 394 -1.15 -10.05 10.89
N PHE A 395 -0.83 -10.62 9.74
CA PHE A 395 -0.61 -12.07 9.63
C PHE A 395 0.61 -12.51 10.44
N GLN A 396 1.71 -11.76 10.40
CA GLN A 396 2.87 -12.02 11.25
C GLN A 396 2.51 -11.92 12.74
N VAL A 397 1.72 -10.92 13.15
CA VAL A 397 1.23 -10.81 14.54
C VAL A 397 0.43 -12.06 14.94
N ILE A 398 -0.47 -12.54 14.08
CA ILE A 398 -1.31 -13.72 14.36
C ILE A 398 -0.46 -15.01 14.39
N LEU A 399 0.52 -15.15 13.51
CA LEU A 399 1.41 -16.32 13.47
C LEU A 399 2.34 -16.34 14.68
N ASN A 400 3.04 -15.23 14.96
CA ASN A 400 4.04 -15.15 16.03
C ASN A 400 3.45 -15.13 17.44
N SER A 401 2.21 -14.65 17.60
CA SER A 401 1.62 -14.55 18.95
C SER A 401 1.10 -15.89 19.47
N PHE A 402 0.97 -16.91 18.62
CA PHE A 402 0.18 -18.12 18.92
C PHE A 402 0.80 -19.38 18.31
N ASP A 403 2.03 -19.65 18.73
CA ASP A 403 2.90 -20.74 18.26
C ASP A 403 2.70 -22.06 19.03
N SER A 404 1.50 -22.30 19.56
CA SER A 404 1.19 -23.57 20.23
C SER A 404 -0.16 -24.12 19.80
N ASP A 405 -0.19 -25.43 19.55
CA ASP A 405 -1.38 -26.27 19.36
C ASP A 405 -2.31 -26.31 20.60
N ALA A 406 -2.27 -25.28 21.44
CA ALA A 406 -3.07 -25.13 22.64
C ALA A 406 -4.47 -24.55 22.31
N ILE A 407 -5.44 -25.46 22.38
CA ILE A 407 -6.86 -25.29 22.72
C ILE A 407 -7.32 -23.82 22.92
N SER A 408 -8.18 -23.36 21.99
CA SER A 408 -9.06 -22.18 22.06
C SER A 408 -8.44 -20.89 22.61
N ILE A 409 -7.48 -20.31 21.89
CA ILE A 409 -7.07 -18.94 22.16
C ILE A 409 -8.22 -17.99 21.78
N LEU A 410 -8.72 -17.24 22.76
CA LEU A 410 -9.62 -16.11 22.51
C LEU A 410 -8.80 -14.98 21.88
N TYR A 411 -9.01 -14.75 20.59
CA TYR A 411 -8.54 -13.54 19.93
C TYR A 411 -9.33 -12.34 20.42
N ASN A 412 -8.64 -11.21 20.63
CA ASN A 412 -9.26 -9.92 20.88
C ASN A 412 -8.85 -8.96 19.76
N THR A 413 -9.83 -8.35 19.10
CA THR A 413 -9.60 -7.44 17.97
C THR A 413 -8.71 -6.26 18.38
N SER A 414 -8.99 -5.60 19.51
CA SER A 414 -8.22 -4.43 19.98
C SER A 414 -6.76 -4.79 20.27
N ASP A 415 -6.50 -5.97 20.84
CA ASP A 415 -5.13 -6.42 21.14
C ASP A 415 -4.33 -6.70 19.86
N LEU A 416 -4.97 -7.34 18.86
CA LEU A 416 -4.37 -7.55 17.54
C LEU A 416 -4.03 -6.21 16.88
N LEU A 417 -4.97 -5.26 16.88
CA LEU A 417 -4.76 -3.94 16.30
C LEU A 417 -3.65 -3.17 17.02
N GLY A 418 -3.59 -3.22 18.35
CA GLY A 418 -2.53 -2.57 19.13
C GLY A 418 -1.12 -3.07 18.77
N ARG A 419 -0.97 -4.39 18.55
CA ARG A 419 0.30 -4.98 18.10
C ARG A 419 0.67 -4.57 16.68
N VAL A 420 -0.31 -4.55 15.77
CA VAL A 420 -0.10 -4.07 14.39
C VAL A 420 0.32 -2.61 14.38
N GLU A 421 -0.30 -1.76 15.20
CA GLU A 421 0.07 -0.35 15.31
C GLU A 421 1.49 -0.15 15.82
N ALA A 422 1.95 -0.95 16.78
CA ALA A 422 3.32 -0.88 17.28
C ALA A 422 4.35 -1.08 16.15
N ASP A 423 4.14 -2.08 15.29
CA ASP A 423 5.00 -2.32 14.13
C ASP A 423 4.87 -1.21 13.07
N LEU A 424 3.64 -0.80 12.75
CA LEU A 424 3.39 0.29 11.80
C LEU A 424 3.94 1.63 12.26
N ASN A 425 4.04 1.89 13.56
CA ASN A 425 4.69 3.08 14.12
C ASN A 425 6.21 3.07 13.88
N GLY A 426 6.85 1.89 13.86
CA GLY A 426 8.25 1.77 13.45
C GLY A 426 8.47 2.08 11.97
N ARG A 427 7.53 1.70 11.10
CA ARG A 427 7.64 1.86 9.64
C ARG A 427 7.16 3.23 9.13
N TYR A 428 6.10 3.75 9.73
CA TYR A 428 5.43 5.00 9.36
C TYR A 428 5.27 5.86 10.61
N PRO A 429 6.37 6.35 11.22
CA PRO A 429 6.35 7.04 12.51
C PRO A 429 5.51 8.30 12.44
N ILE A 430 4.62 8.53 13.40
CA ILE A 430 3.75 9.72 13.40
C ILE A 430 4.50 10.90 14.02
N THR A 431 4.51 12.04 13.33
CA THR A 431 5.21 13.27 13.75
C THR A 431 4.25 14.29 14.39
N SER A 432 4.79 15.39 14.91
CA SER A 432 4.00 16.52 15.40
C SER A 432 3.15 17.15 14.28
N GLU A 433 3.68 17.24 13.05
CA GLU A 433 2.95 17.76 11.88
C GLU A 433 1.67 16.96 11.58
N ASP A 434 1.71 15.65 11.80
CA ASP A 434 0.54 14.78 11.60
C ASP A 434 -0.60 15.12 12.58
N LYS A 435 -0.31 15.71 13.76
CA LYS A 435 -1.34 16.10 14.73
C LYS A 435 -2.26 17.18 14.18
N ASP A 436 -1.69 18.21 13.55
CA ASP A 436 -2.44 19.33 12.98
C ASP A 436 -3.09 18.94 11.65
N LEU A 437 -2.44 18.05 10.91
CA LEU A 437 -2.87 17.63 9.59
C LEU A 437 -3.96 16.55 9.61
N SER A 438 -3.98 15.69 10.63
CA SER A 438 -4.88 14.53 10.71
C SER A 438 -6.38 14.86 10.55
N PRO A 439 -6.95 15.93 11.14
CA PRO A 439 -8.37 16.24 10.93
C PRO A 439 -8.67 16.58 9.46
N THR A 440 -7.73 17.28 8.79
CA THR A 440 -7.88 17.64 7.38
C THR A 440 -7.86 16.40 6.50
N ILE A 441 -6.87 15.51 6.68
CA ILE A 441 -6.75 14.29 5.88
C ILE A 441 -7.98 13.40 6.07
N ILE A 442 -8.42 13.22 7.31
CA ILE A 442 -9.60 12.42 7.63
C ILE A 442 -10.83 13.02 6.94
N ALA A 443 -11.00 14.34 6.98
CA ALA A 443 -12.10 15.00 6.29
C ALA A 443 -12.08 14.75 4.77
N TYR A 444 -10.91 14.81 4.11
CA TYR A 444 -10.80 14.44 2.70
C TYR A 444 -11.09 12.95 2.46
N SER A 445 -10.67 12.06 3.36
CA SER A 445 -10.95 10.63 3.25
C SER A 445 -12.42 10.28 3.49
N VAL A 446 -13.16 11.06 4.30
CA VAL A 446 -14.59 10.83 4.55
C VAL A 446 -15.43 11.44 3.44
N THR A 447 -15.16 12.69 3.07
CA THR A 447 -15.92 13.40 2.03
C THR A 447 -15.64 12.85 0.63
N GLN A 448 -14.48 12.22 0.44
CA GLN A 448 -14.06 11.64 -0.83
C GLN A 448 -14.15 12.67 -1.97
N GLU A 449 -13.79 13.92 -1.65
CA GLU A 449 -13.62 15.01 -2.59
C GLU A 449 -12.43 14.72 -3.51
N VAL A 450 -12.57 15.07 -4.78
CA VAL A 450 -11.49 14.93 -5.76
C VAL A 450 -10.42 15.97 -5.47
N ILE A 451 -9.18 15.51 -5.35
CA ILE A 451 -8.01 16.35 -5.06
C ILE A 451 -7.09 16.44 -6.28
N ASP A 452 -6.20 17.43 -6.26
CA ASP A 452 -4.97 17.38 -7.05
C ASP A 452 -3.85 16.86 -6.14
N PRO A 453 -3.14 15.77 -6.49
CA PRO A 453 -1.98 15.28 -5.73
C PRO A 453 -0.93 16.36 -5.42
N LEU A 454 -0.82 17.41 -6.25
CA LEU A 454 0.12 18.52 -6.03
C LEU A 454 -0.35 19.52 -4.98
N HIS A 455 -1.65 19.55 -4.67
CA HIS A 455 -2.20 20.49 -3.70
C HIS A 455 -1.80 20.12 -2.27
N LYS A 456 -1.67 21.14 -1.44
CA LYS A 456 -1.40 21.00 -0.02
C LYS A 456 -2.72 21.03 0.76
N PRO A 457 -3.00 20.05 1.64
CA PRO A 457 -4.17 20.09 2.51
C PRO A 457 -4.17 21.31 3.46
N LEU A 458 -3.02 21.79 3.93
CA LEU A 458 -2.83 23.02 4.72
C LEU A 458 -1.73 23.88 4.09
N ALA A 459 -1.75 25.20 4.29
CA ALA A 459 -0.78 26.12 3.67
C ALA A 459 0.69 25.72 3.93
N ASN A 460 0.97 25.26 5.15
CA ASN A 460 2.30 24.87 5.60
C ASN A 460 2.50 23.35 5.65
N SER A 461 1.69 22.55 4.97
CA SER A 461 1.85 21.09 4.94
C SER A 461 2.53 20.59 3.66
N PRO A 462 3.03 19.34 3.65
CA PRO A 462 3.37 18.64 2.42
C PRO A 462 2.16 18.52 1.48
N SER A 463 2.41 18.30 0.18
CA SER A 463 1.35 18.01 -0.80
C SER A 463 0.69 16.64 -0.55
N PHE A 464 -0.49 16.39 -1.11
CA PHE A 464 -1.12 15.06 -1.04
C PHE A 464 -0.22 13.95 -1.61
N GLY A 465 0.47 14.21 -2.72
CA GLY A 465 1.44 13.28 -3.31
C GLY A 465 2.58 12.98 -2.33
N SER A 466 3.13 14.01 -1.70
CA SER A 466 4.16 13.85 -0.66
C SER A 466 3.65 13.02 0.51
N LEU A 467 2.43 13.28 0.99
CA LEU A 467 1.79 12.49 2.05
C LEU A 467 1.61 11.02 1.66
N GLN A 468 1.22 10.74 0.41
CA GLN A 468 1.16 9.37 -0.09
C GLN A 468 2.55 8.72 -0.06
N SER A 469 3.60 9.44 -0.49
CA SER A 469 4.96 8.89 -0.51
C SER A 469 5.54 8.59 0.87
N HIS A 470 5.09 9.31 1.89
CA HIS A 470 5.40 9.05 3.30
C HIS A 470 4.54 7.92 3.90
N GLY A 471 3.65 7.30 3.12
CA GLY A 471 2.75 6.24 3.59
C GLY A 471 1.68 6.75 4.56
N ARG A 472 1.33 8.04 4.49
CA ARG A 472 0.28 8.65 5.33
C ARG A 472 -1.10 8.43 4.77
N ILE A 473 -1.23 8.45 3.45
CA ILE A 473 -2.48 8.30 2.73
C ILE A 473 -2.29 7.38 1.53
N THR A 474 -3.39 6.89 0.98
CA THR A 474 -3.44 6.40 -0.40
C THR A 474 -4.31 7.33 -1.23
N ILE A 475 -3.94 7.53 -2.49
CA ILE A 475 -4.72 8.25 -3.48
C ILE A 475 -5.22 7.23 -4.50
N THR A 476 -6.52 7.21 -4.72
CA THR A 476 -7.17 6.33 -5.72
C THR A 476 -6.95 6.85 -7.14
N SER A 477 -7.26 6.04 -8.15
CA SER A 477 -7.09 6.41 -9.57
C SER A 477 -7.97 7.59 -10.01
N ASP A 478 -9.05 7.87 -9.28
CA ASP A 478 -9.93 9.03 -9.46
C ASP A 478 -9.55 10.22 -8.55
N ASN A 479 -8.30 10.22 -8.05
CA ASN A 479 -7.72 11.27 -7.21
C ASN A 479 -8.52 11.57 -5.95
N LYS A 480 -8.92 10.53 -5.20
CA LYS A 480 -9.53 10.70 -3.87
C LYS A 480 -8.60 10.19 -2.79
N VAL A 481 -8.64 10.85 -1.64
CA VAL A 481 -7.88 10.42 -0.47
C VAL A 481 -8.54 9.20 0.15
N PHE A 482 -7.74 8.22 0.51
CA PHE A 482 -8.18 7.00 1.13
C PHE A 482 -7.30 6.64 2.34
N LEU A 483 -7.96 6.29 3.45
CA LEU A 483 -7.33 5.82 4.67
C LEU A 483 -8.00 4.51 5.16
N PRO A 484 -7.25 3.40 5.29
CA PRO A 484 -7.75 2.25 6.02
C PRO A 484 -8.04 2.59 7.49
N LEU A 485 -8.94 1.82 8.07
CA LEU A 485 -9.35 1.92 9.48
C LEU A 485 -8.19 1.90 10.47
N ILE A 486 -7.17 1.07 10.23
CA ILE A 486 -5.98 1.02 11.09
C ILE A 486 -5.24 2.36 11.13
N PHE A 487 -5.20 3.11 10.03
CA PHE A 487 -4.59 4.45 10.01
C PHE A 487 -5.49 5.48 10.67
N LEU A 488 -6.81 5.40 10.49
CA LEU A 488 -7.76 6.27 11.19
C LEU A 488 -7.64 6.11 12.70
N ARG A 489 -7.57 4.86 13.20
CA ARG A 489 -7.36 4.54 14.61
C ARG A 489 -6.06 5.16 15.15
N ARG A 490 -4.97 5.01 14.40
CA ARG A 490 -3.67 5.64 14.72
C ARG A 490 -3.77 7.17 14.80
N TYR A 491 -4.45 7.81 13.84
CA TYR A 491 -4.63 9.27 13.82
C TYR A 491 -5.51 9.79 14.94
N THR A 492 -6.58 9.08 15.30
CA THR A 492 -7.46 9.49 16.40
C THR A 492 -6.76 9.52 17.75
N ASN A 493 -5.70 8.73 17.93
CA ASN A 493 -4.93 8.69 19.17
C ASN A 493 -3.97 9.88 19.36
N LEU A 494 -3.87 10.80 18.40
CA LEU A 494 -2.86 11.86 18.39
C LEU A 494 -3.25 13.18 19.03
N ASN A 495 -4.54 13.53 18.96
CA ASN A 495 -5.02 14.85 19.36
C ASN A 495 -6.43 14.80 19.97
N ALA A 496 -6.47 14.77 21.31
CA ALA A 496 -7.70 14.74 22.10
C ALA A 496 -8.54 16.03 22.04
N THR A 497 -8.05 17.11 21.41
CA THR A 497 -8.76 18.39 21.34
C THR A 497 -9.66 18.52 20.11
N SER A 498 -9.46 17.71 19.07
CA SER A 498 -10.28 17.77 17.86
C SER A 498 -11.64 17.08 18.06
N PRO A 499 -12.78 17.77 17.88
CA PRO A 499 -14.11 17.16 17.97
C PRO A 499 -14.30 16.01 16.96
N LEU A 500 -13.75 16.16 15.76
CA LEU A 500 -13.78 15.13 14.71
C LEU A 500 -13.05 13.85 15.13
N LEU A 501 -11.85 13.99 15.67
CA LEU A 501 -11.04 12.84 16.10
C LEU A 501 -11.67 12.13 17.30
N ASN A 502 -12.19 12.88 18.27
CA ASN A 502 -12.87 12.31 19.43
C ASN A 502 -14.13 11.53 19.03
N THR A 503 -14.89 12.07 18.07
CA THR A 503 -16.10 11.42 17.53
C THR A 503 -15.72 10.15 16.75
N LEU A 504 -14.69 10.24 15.92
CA LEU A 504 -14.17 9.10 15.15
C LEU A 504 -13.61 8.00 16.06
N GLN A 505 -12.91 8.36 17.14
CA GLN A 505 -12.39 7.40 18.11
C GLN A 505 -13.52 6.57 18.75
N LYS A 506 -14.62 7.24 19.13
CA LYS A 506 -15.81 6.54 19.66
C LYS A 506 -16.40 5.61 18.62
N LEU A 507 -16.54 6.06 17.37
CA LEU A 507 -17.03 5.22 16.29
C LEU A 507 -16.14 3.99 16.08
N ILE A 508 -14.82 4.17 16.03
CA ILE A 508 -13.86 3.07 15.85
C ILE A 508 -13.98 2.04 16.98
N SER A 509 -14.20 2.47 18.23
CA SER A 509 -14.35 1.52 19.34
C SER A 509 -15.59 0.61 19.23
N PHE A 510 -16.65 1.03 18.53
CA PHE A 510 -17.77 0.15 18.19
C PHE A 510 -17.38 -0.91 17.15
N LEU A 511 -16.48 -0.58 16.22
CA LEU A 511 -16.01 -1.52 15.19
C LEU A 511 -15.03 -2.58 15.74
N GLU A 512 -14.42 -2.31 16.89
CA GLU A 512 -13.47 -3.23 17.55
C GLU A 512 -14.16 -4.36 18.33
N LYS A 513 -15.44 -4.21 18.68
CA LYS A 513 -16.14 -5.14 19.58
C LYS A 513 -17.37 -5.78 18.94
N LYS A 514 -17.92 -6.79 19.62
CA LYS A 514 -19.27 -7.29 19.34
C LYS A 514 -20.26 -6.24 19.83
N SER A 515 -21.08 -5.70 18.93
CA SER A 515 -22.07 -4.68 19.27
C SER A 515 -23.50 -5.18 19.30
N SER A 516 -24.29 -4.64 20.24
CA SER A 516 -25.73 -4.93 20.34
C SER A 516 -26.53 -4.14 19.31
N TRP A 517 -27.86 -4.39 19.24
CA TRP A 517 -28.75 -3.52 18.48
C TRP A 517 -28.56 -2.09 18.97
N GLU A 518 -28.75 -1.79 20.26
CA GLU A 518 -28.72 -0.41 20.79
C GLU A 518 -27.43 0.36 20.47
N GLU A 519 -26.32 -0.35 20.24
CA GLU A 519 -25.06 0.23 19.80
C GLU A 519 -25.03 0.57 18.29
N TRP A 520 -25.85 -0.09 17.46
CA TRP A 520 -26.10 0.22 16.04
C TRP A 520 -26.72 1.61 15.85
N GLU A 521 -27.70 1.96 16.67
CA GLU A 521 -28.31 3.30 16.73
C GLU A 521 -27.21 4.35 16.95
N ILE A 522 -26.44 4.14 18.02
CA ILE A 522 -25.37 5.04 18.43
C ILE A 522 -24.30 5.15 17.33
N PHE A 523 -23.96 4.03 16.69
CA PHE A 523 -23.02 3.98 15.58
C PHE A 523 -23.46 4.85 14.40
N ASN A 524 -24.71 4.69 13.93
CA ASN A 524 -25.23 5.45 12.80
C ASN A 524 -25.21 6.96 13.06
N CYS A 525 -25.46 7.34 14.31
CA CYS A 525 -25.41 8.74 14.67
C CYS A 525 -24.00 9.31 14.67
N TYR A 526 -23.02 8.58 15.22
CA TYR A 526 -21.62 8.98 15.12
C TYR A 526 -21.15 9.07 13.66
N LEU A 527 -21.63 8.16 12.80
CA LEU A 527 -21.36 8.17 11.38
C LEU A 527 -21.79 9.50 10.74
N GLU A 528 -23.04 9.92 10.95
CA GLU A 528 -23.55 11.19 10.42
C GLU A 528 -22.83 12.42 10.96
N ILE A 529 -22.49 12.44 12.26
CA ILE A 529 -21.66 13.52 12.82
C ILE A 529 -20.34 13.64 12.06
N ILE A 530 -19.65 12.52 11.83
CA ILE A 530 -18.34 12.52 11.18
C ILE A 530 -18.47 12.99 9.73
N LYS A 531 -19.53 12.62 8.99
CA LYS A 531 -19.77 13.20 7.64
C LYS A 531 -19.92 14.70 7.72
N HIS A 532 -20.78 15.15 8.63
CA HIS A 532 -21.14 16.56 8.72
C HIS A 532 -19.93 17.41 9.10
N GLN A 533 -19.21 17.01 10.15
CA GLN A 533 -17.97 17.66 10.57
C GLN A 533 -16.91 17.65 9.46
N SER A 534 -16.78 16.55 8.72
CA SER A 534 -15.82 16.44 7.59
C SER A 534 -16.21 17.36 6.43
N HIS A 535 -17.47 17.36 6.00
CA HIS A 535 -17.96 18.24 4.94
C HIS A 535 -17.87 19.71 5.34
N HIS A 536 -18.17 20.06 6.60
CA HIS A 536 -18.01 21.41 7.12
C HIS A 536 -16.54 21.85 7.07
N TYR A 537 -15.64 20.98 7.52
CA TYR A 537 -14.19 21.23 7.52
C TYR A 537 -13.67 21.54 6.12
N ILE A 538 -14.07 20.73 5.11
CA ILE A 538 -13.69 20.95 3.71
C ILE A 538 -14.41 22.17 3.10
N SER A 539 -15.69 22.38 3.41
CA SER A 539 -16.48 23.50 2.87
C SER A 539 -15.92 24.85 3.27
N LYS A 540 -15.50 25.00 4.53
CA LYS A 540 -14.80 26.19 5.02
C LYS A 540 -13.48 26.43 4.28
N LYS A 541 -12.72 25.37 4.04
CA LYS A 541 -11.42 25.43 3.35
C LYS A 541 -11.53 25.81 1.88
N LEU A 542 -12.45 25.16 1.16
CA LEU A 542 -12.63 25.34 -0.29
C LEU A 542 -13.53 26.53 -0.62
N ASN A 543 -14.12 27.19 0.39
CA ASN A 543 -15.20 28.15 0.22
C ASN A 543 -16.29 27.64 -0.74
N LYS A 544 -16.64 26.35 -0.63
CA LYS A 544 -17.64 25.67 -1.47
C LYS A 544 -18.66 25.03 -0.54
N SER A 545 -19.95 25.24 -0.79
CA SER A 545 -20.99 24.58 0.03
C SER A 545 -21.15 23.12 -0.39
N CYS A 546 -21.41 22.25 0.59
CA CYS A 546 -21.70 20.85 0.34
C CYS A 546 -23.19 20.71 -0.04
N SER A 547 -23.48 20.02 -1.14
CA SER A 547 -24.86 19.68 -1.49
C SER A 547 -25.31 18.39 -0.80
N LEU A 548 -26.62 18.25 -0.53
CA LEU A 548 -27.19 17.02 0.02
C LEU A 548 -26.96 15.83 -0.90
N GLY A 549 -27.00 16.03 -2.23
CA GLY A 549 -26.68 15.00 -3.20
C GLY A 549 -25.23 14.52 -3.10
N GLY A 550 -24.28 15.43 -2.81
CA GLY A 550 -22.90 15.07 -2.52
C GLY A 550 -22.74 14.33 -1.18
N HIS A 551 -23.43 14.81 -0.14
CA HIS A 551 -23.41 14.25 1.21
C HIS A 551 -23.98 12.82 1.29
N TYR A 552 -25.05 12.54 0.55
CA TYR A 552 -25.74 11.25 0.51
C TYR A 552 -25.58 10.53 -0.84
N ARG A 553 -24.47 10.77 -1.55
CA ARG A 553 -24.21 10.22 -2.90
C ARG A 553 -24.29 8.70 -3.00
N SER A 554 -24.07 7.99 -1.89
CA SER A 554 -24.10 6.53 -1.79
C SER A 554 -25.44 5.97 -1.29
N ALA A 555 -26.47 6.81 -1.12
CA ALA A 555 -27.78 6.36 -0.70
C ALA A 555 -28.40 5.44 -1.77
N LEU A 556 -29.06 4.36 -1.33
CA LEU A 556 -29.83 3.47 -2.21
C LEU A 556 -30.98 4.22 -2.88
N PHE A 557 -31.52 5.20 -2.17
CA PHE A 557 -32.53 6.10 -2.67
C PHE A 557 -32.23 7.51 -2.18
N PHE A 558 -32.11 8.44 -3.14
CA PHE A 558 -31.94 9.86 -2.87
C PHE A 558 -32.94 10.67 -3.72
N PRO A 559 -33.76 11.52 -3.11
CA PRO A 559 -34.74 12.35 -3.82
C PRO A 559 -34.07 13.40 -4.71
N PRO A 560 -34.26 13.38 -6.05
CA PRO A 560 -33.56 14.31 -6.95
C PRO A 560 -33.83 15.79 -6.63
N ILE A 561 -35.01 16.12 -6.10
CA ILE A 561 -35.40 17.49 -5.71
C ILE A 561 -34.49 18.09 -4.62
N LEU A 562 -33.85 17.24 -3.81
CA LEU A 562 -32.92 17.67 -2.76
C LEU A 562 -31.46 17.74 -3.22
N ALA A 563 -31.13 17.27 -4.43
CA ALA A 563 -29.74 17.02 -4.82
C ALA A 563 -28.88 18.29 -4.79
N ASN A 564 -29.49 19.42 -5.13
CA ASN A 564 -28.83 20.72 -5.24
C ASN A 564 -28.95 21.58 -3.98
N SER A 565 -29.72 21.15 -2.97
CA SER A 565 -29.81 21.89 -1.70
C SER A 565 -28.50 21.78 -0.94
N THR A 566 -28.04 22.89 -0.38
CA THR A 566 -26.70 22.99 0.20
C THR A 566 -26.70 23.35 1.68
N PHE A 567 -25.73 22.80 2.42
CA PHE A 567 -25.49 23.16 3.81
C PHE A 567 -24.99 24.61 3.92
N SER A 568 -25.51 25.34 4.90
CA SER A 568 -25.07 26.69 5.22
C SER A 568 -23.61 26.69 5.68
N LYS A 569 -22.86 27.70 5.24
CA LYS A 569 -21.46 27.94 5.66
C LYS A 569 -21.34 28.80 6.92
N GLU A 570 -22.42 29.47 7.32
CA GLU A 570 -22.40 30.52 8.35
C GLU A 570 -22.44 30.00 9.78
N VAL A 571 -22.93 28.77 9.97
CA VAL A 571 -23.10 28.19 11.30
C VAL A 571 -21.92 27.26 11.57
N ASP A 572 -21.26 27.46 12.71
CA ASP A 572 -20.34 26.48 13.28
C ASP A 572 -21.12 25.28 13.77
N THR A 573 -21.54 24.43 12.83
CA THR A 573 -22.25 23.20 13.13
C THR A 573 -21.29 22.14 13.66
N LEU A 574 -20.72 22.36 14.85
CA LEU A 574 -19.93 21.36 15.55
C LEU A 574 -20.89 20.44 16.28
N SER A 575 -21.47 19.47 15.55
CA SER A 575 -22.41 18.48 16.06
C SER A 575 -21.86 17.77 17.29
N ILE A 576 -22.24 18.24 18.47
CA ILE A 576 -22.05 17.53 19.74
C ILE A 576 -23.20 16.54 19.87
N CYS A 577 -22.88 15.29 20.19
CA CYS A 577 -23.85 14.26 20.52
C CYS A 577 -24.44 14.53 21.90
N SER A 578 -25.74 14.79 21.99
CA SER A 578 -26.48 14.87 23.25
C SER A 578 -27.36 13.64 23.48
N PHE A 579 -27.45 13.24 24.76
CA PHE A 579 -28.25 12.12 25.25
C PHE A 579 -29.35 12.66 26.17
N PRO A 580 -30.49 13.14 25.63
CA PRO A 580 -31.58 13.66 26.45
C PRO A 580 -32.08 12.62 27.44
N THR A 581 -32.35 13.06 28.68
CA THR A 581 -32.94 12.24 29.74
C THR A 581 -34.44 11.99 29.51
N ASN A 582 -35.10 12.83 28.72
CA ASN A 582 -36.52 12.77 28.39
C ASN A 582 -36.75 12.33 26.94
N ARG A 583 -37.97 11.84 26.64
CA ARG A 583 -38.39 11.54 25.26
C ARG A 583 -38.51 12.84 24.46
N CYS A 584 -37.71 12.95 23.41
CA CYS A 584 -37.81 14.00 22.41
C CYS A 584 -38.59 13.46 21.19
N PRO A 585 -39.34 14.24 20.42
CA PRO A 585 -39.81 15.59 20.69
C PRO A 585 -41.04 15.64 21.64
N GLU A 586 -41.26 14.70 22.56
CA GLU A 586 -42.47 14.73 23.41
C GLU A 586 -42.37 15.72 24.58
N LYS A 587 -41.19 15.81 25.20
CA LYS A 587 -40.97 16.45 26.50
C LYS A 587 -39.64 17.23 26.58
N CYS A 588 -39.05 17.56 25.44
CA CYS A 588 -37.79 18.31 25.34
C CYS A 588 -38.06 19.73 24.83
N ASP A 589 -37.29 20.72 25.30
CA ASP A 589 -37.17 21.97 24.56
C ASP A 589 -36.21 21.72 23.40
N ILE A 590 -36.75 21.69 22.18
CA ILE A 590 -36.01 21.31 20.98
C ILE A 590 -35.01 22.39 20.62
N ASP A 591 -35.32 23.66 20.83
CA ASP A 591 -34.44 24.76 20.46
C ASP A 591 -33.29 24.91 21.46
N GLU A 592 -33.53 24.58 22.74
CA GLU A 592 -32.48 24.49 23.76
C GLU A 592 -31.56 23.29 23.52
N GLN A 593 -32.11 22.12 23.15
CA GLN A 593 -31.33 20.89 22.98
C GLN A 593 -30.72 20.71 21.57
N CYS A 594 -31.26 21.38 20.55
CA CYS A 594 -30.77 21.44 19.16
C CYS A 594 -30.40 22.88 18.75
N GLN A 595 -29.66 23.60 19.59
CA GLN A 595 -29.02 24.85 19.17
C GLN A 595 -28.27 24.66 17.84
N ALA A 596 -28.12 25.74 17.07
CA ALA A 596 -27.47 25.70 15.76
C ALA A 596 -26.08 25.04 15.86
N GLY A 597 -25.98 23.80 15.38
CA GLY A 597 -24.77 22.99 15.48
C GLY A 597 -24.77 21.86 16.49
N THR A 598 -25.85 21.60 17.21
CA THR A 598 -25.98 20.48 18.15
C THR A 598 -26.87 19.37 17.55
N ALA A 599 -26.48 18.09 17.73
CA ALA A 599 -27.22 16.94 17.22
C ALA A 599 -27.73 16.08 18.40
N ILE A 600 -29.06 15.90 18.51
CA ILE A 600 -29.66 15.02 19.52
C ILE A 600 -29.74 13.61 18.96
N ILE A 601 -28.91 12.73 19.49
CA ILE A 601 -28.54 11.53 18.77
C ILE A 601 -29.09 10.25 19.38
N LYS A 602 -29.47 10.28 20.64
CA LYS A 602 -30.10 9.12 21.28
C LYS A 602 -31.28 9.56 22.10
N ASN A 603 -32.45 9.16 21.64
CA ASN A 603 -33.69 9.43 22.34
C ASN A 603 -33.91 8.49 23.53
N ALA A 604 -34.68 8.94 24.52
CA ALA A 604 -35.07 8.10 25.65
C ALA A 604 -35.97 6.92 25.20
N ASN A 605 -36.09 5.90 26.05
CA ASN A 605 -36.83 4.70 25.67
C ASN A 605 -38.33 4.97 25.37
N GLY A 606 -38.82 4.50 24.22
CA GLY A 606 -40.20 4.67 23.74
C GLY A 606 -40.51 5.99 23.02
N ALA A 607 -39.50 6.67 22.47
CA ALA A 607 -39.70 7.82 21.59
C ALA A 607 -39.99 7.41 20.13
N PHE A 608 -40.54 8.33 19.33
CA PHE A 608 -40.99 8.05 17.95
C PHE A 608 -39.84 7.86 16.95
N VAL A 609 -38.71 8.51 17.16
CA VAL A 609 -37.51 8.46 16.30
C VAL A 609 -36.28 8.34 17.17
N ASP A 610 -35.26 7.62 16.68
CA ASP A 610 -34.06 7.33 17.44
C ASP A 610 -33.01 8.45 17.38
N MET A 611 -32.93 9.12 16.23
CA MET A 611 -31.99 10.22 15.97
C MET A 611 -32.72 11.45 15.45
N PHE A 612 -32.30 12.62 15.92
CA PHE A 612 -32.80 13.90 15.49
C PHE A 612 -31.64 14.90 15.30
N TYR A 613 -31.39 15.32 14.06
CA TYR A 613 -30.32 16.25 13.75
C TYR A 613 -30.85 17.51 13.06
N ASN A 614 -30.50 18.69 13.58
CA ASN A 614 -30.82 19.99 12.97
C ASN A 614 -29.62 20.51 12.16
N ALA A 615 -29.85 20.82 10.89
CA ALA A 615 -28.91 21.59 10.07
C ALA A 615 -29.59 22.80 9.41
N LYS A 616 -28.81 23.88 9.22
CA LYS A 616 -29.21 25.00 8.39
C LYS A 616 -28.82 24.71 6.93
N LEU A 617 -29.80 24.66 6.05
CA LEU A 617 -29.61 24.57 4.60
C LEU A 617 -29.94 25.92 3.94
N ASP A 618 -29.56 26.09 2.67
CA ASP A 618 -30.00 27.19 1.81
C ASP A 618 -31.53 27.28 1.68
N ILE A 619 -32.21 26.14 1.82
CA ILE A 619 -33.66 26.02 1.83
C ILE A 619 -34.31 26.24 3.20
N GLY A 620 -33.55 26.64 4.22
CA GLY A 620 -34.04 26.88 5.59
C GLY A 620 -33.55 25.84 6.62
N THR A 621 -34.06 25.97 7.85
CA THR A 621 -33.79 25.03 8.94
C THR A 621 -34.38 23.66 8.61
N THR A 622 -33.54 22.63 8.63
CA THR A 622 -33.91 21.28 8.21
C THR A 622 -33.58 20.28 9.32
N TYR A 623 -34.56 19.43 9.65
CA TYR A 623 -34.39 18.38 10.62
C TYR A 623 -34.34 17.00 9.94
N PHE A 624 -33.27 16.28 10.21
CA PHE A 624 -33.05 14.91 9.79
C PHE A 624 -33.54 13.95 10.87
N LEU A 625 -34.48 13.09 10.51
CA LEU A 625 -35.10 12.12 11.42
C LEU A 625 -34.53 10.73 11.12
N GLY A 626 -33.73 10.16 12.03
CA GLY A 626 -33.15 8.81 11.84
C GLY A 626 -34.17 7.69 12.02
N ASN A 627 -33.72 6.43 12.07
CA ASN A 627 -34.61 5.25 12.18
C ASN A 627 -35.69 5.43 13.27
N ALA A 628 -36.90 4.91 12.98
CA ALA A 628 -37.98 4.85 13.97
C ALA A 628 -37.73 3.65 14.89
N LYS A 629 -37.93 3.87 16.19
CA LYS A 629 -37.55 2.90 17.23
C LYS A 629 -38.26 1.56 17.10
N HIS A 630 -37.49 0.47 17.07
CA HIS A 630 -38.00 -0.91 17.17
C HIS A 630 -38.18 -1.31 18.64
N THR A 631 -39.14 -0.71 19.34
CA THR A 631 -39.25 -0.85 20.82
C THR A 631 -40.20 -1.90 21.36
N ASP A 632 -40.90 -2.68 20.55
CA ASP A 632 -41.95 -3.56 21.06
C ASP A 632 -41.47 -4.93 21.58
N ASN A 633 -40.15 -5.14 21.72
CA ASN A 633 -39.57 -6.45 22.03
C ASN A 633 -40.00 -7.57 21.05
N SER A 634 -40.59 -7.22 19.91
CA SER A 634 -41.05 -8.22 18.94
C SER A 634 -39.87 -8.70 18.10
N THR A 635 -39.87 -9.99 17.79
CA THR A 635 -38.93 -10.63 16.86
C THR A 635 -39.25 -10.30 15.39
N ALA A 636 -40.05 -9.25 15.14
CA ALA A 636 -40.56 -8.92 13.83
C ALA A 636 -39.42 -8.39 12.95
N THR A 637 -39.13 -9.12 11.87
CA THR A 637 -38.13 -8.73 10.87
C THR A 637 -38.49 -7.39 10.22
N LEU A 638 -37.49 -6.66 9.68
CA LEU A 638 -37.66 -5.43 8.89
C LEU A 638 -38.63 -5.58 7.69
N LYS A 639 -38.97 -6.81 7.28
CA LYS A 639 -40.03 -7.12 6.30
C LYS A 639 -41.47 -6.89 6.83
N SER A 640 -41.67 -6.89 8.14
CA SER A 640 -42.98 -6.74 8.79
C SER A 640 -43.20 -5.37 9.44
N ILE A 641 -42.12 -4.64 9.71
CA ILE A 641 -42.13 -3.27 10.23
C ILE A 641 -41.63 -2.36 9.10
N ASP A 642 -42.37 -2.31 8.00
CA ASP A 642 -42.18 -1.29 6.97
C ASP A 642 -42.28 0.07 7.67
N LEU A 643 -41.16 0.81 7.66
CA LEU A 643 -40.99 2.22 8.02
C LEU A 643 -42.30 2.89 8.43
N ASP A 644 -42.59 2.91 9.73
CA ASP A 644 -43.80 3.52 10.25
C ASP A 644 -43.72 5.04 10.05
N LEU A 645 -44.10 5.47 8.85
CA LEU A 645 -44.16 6.87 8.46
C LEU A 645 -45.04 7.67 9.41
N ALA A 646 -45.99 7.02 10.10
CA ALA A 646 -46.78 7.69 11.12
C ALA A 646 -45.92 8.14 12.31
N ASN A 647 -44.83 7.46 12.66
CA ASN A 647 -43.91 7.91 13.71
C ASN A 647 -43.09 9.11 13.26
N TYR A 648 -42.62 9.14 12.00
CA TYR A 648 -41.99 10.33 11.42
C TYR A 648 -42.96 11.53 11.39
N VAL A 649 -44.23 11.29 11.05
CA VAL A 649 -45.30 12.30 11.07
C VAL A 649 -45.55 12.84 12.46
N LYS A 650 -45.71 11.95 13.45
CA LYS A 650 -45.93 12.33 14.84
C LYS A 650 -44.75 13.12 15.40
N ALA A 651 -43.52 12.66 15.14
CA ALA A 651 -42.31 13.37 15.54
C ALA A 651 -42.27 14.77 14.92
N SER A 652 -42.43 14.87 13.60
CA SER A 652 -42.45 16.14 12.87
C SER A 652 -43.49 17.11 13.43
N LYS A 653 -44.71 16.64 13.72
CA LYS A 653 -45.76 17.46 14.33
C LYS A 653 -45.36 18.04 15.68
N LEU A 654 -44.83 17.19 16.56
CA LEU A 654 -44.39 17.60 17.89
C LEU A 654 -43.21 18.58 17.83
N ILE A 655 -42.30 18.41 16.86
CA ILE A 655 -41.20 19.36 16.65
C ILE A 655 -41.72 20.74 16.29
N VAL A 656 -42.66 20.82 15.34
CA VAL A 656 -43.30 22.09 14.98
C VAL A 656 -44.01 22.72 16.18
N GLU A 657 -44.70 21.92 17.00
CA GLU A 657 -45.42 22.41 18.18
C GLU A 657 -44.49 22.91 19.31
N GLN A 658 -43.21 22.52 19.31
CA GLN A 658 -42.24 22.85 20.38
C GLN A 658 -41.13 23.82 19.97
N THR A 659 -40.94 24.07 18.67
CA THR A 659 -39.95 25.03 18.17
C THR A 659 -40.52 26.46 18.16
N ILE A 660 -39.73 27.42 18.65
CA ILE A 660 -40.10 28.83 18.81
C ILE A 660 -40.01 29.59 17.48
N ASN A 661 -39.17 29.12 16.55
CA ASN A 661 -38.98 29.72 15.23
C ASN A 661 -39.80 29.01 14.13
N GLU A 662 -40.96 29.54 13.78
CA GLU A 662 -41.82 29.07 12.66
C GLU A 662 -41.24 29.31 11.25
N GLN A 663 -39.90 29.37 11.08
CA GLN A 663 -39.28 29.44 9.75
C GLN A 663 -39.72 28.23 8.90
N GLN A 664 -39.41 28.23 7.60
CA GLN A 664 -39.70 27.08 6.73
C GLN A 664 -38.92 25.84 7.19
N ILE A 665 -39.46 25.14 8.18
CA ILE A 665 -38.88 23.95 8.77
C ILE A 665 -39.15 22.79 7.80
N LYS A 666 -38.09 22.15 7.33
CA LYS A 666 -38.17 20.95 6.50
C LYS A 666 -37.82 19.71 7.30
N PHE A 667 -38.51 18.61 7.01
CA PHE A 667 -38.28 17.31 7.66
C PHE A 667 -37.83 16.30 6.62
N ILE A 668 -36.68 15.68 6.84
CA ILE A 668 -36.09 14.67 5.96
C ILE A 668 -35.86 13.40 6.77
N PRO A 669 -36.68 12.35 6.60
CA PRO A 669 -36.38 11.06 7.19
C PRO A 669 -35.13 10.45 6.54
N VAL A 670 -34.24 9.92 7.37
CA VAL A 670 -33.02 9.21 6.97
C VAL A 670 -33.08 7.81 7.55
N VAL A 671 -33.12 6.83 6.67
CA VAL A 671 -33.30 5.42 7.01
C VAL A 671 -31.99 4.68 6.79
N TYR A 672 -31.43 4.09 7.84
CA TYR A 672 -30.34 3.12 7.73
C TYR A 672 -30.95 1.73 7.76
N SER A 673 -31.10 1.12 6.58
CA SER A 673 -31.59 -0.25 6.48
C SER A 673 -30.44 -1.22 6.74
N ASN A 674 -30.69 -2.30 7.47
CA ASN A 674 -29.77 -3.45 7.53
C ASN A 674 -30.07 -4.50 6.44
N HIS A 675 -31.15 -4.32 5.65
CA HIS A 675 -31.54 -5.21 4.55
C HIS A 675 -31.57 -4.51 3.19
N PHE A 676 -31.66 -5.33 2.14
CA PHE A 676 -31.89 -4.87 0.78
C PHE A 676 -33.25 -4.17 0.62
N VAL A 677 -33.24 -2.99 0.01
CA VAL A 677 -34.46 -2.27 -0.36
C VAL A 677 -34.98 -2.85 -1.67
N THR A 678 -36.08 -3.60 -1.61
CA THR A 678 -36.69 -4.16 -2.84
C THR A 678 -37.37 -3.06 -3.66
N PRO A 679 -37.52 -3.23 -4.99
CA PRO A 679 -38.32 -2.32 -5.80
C PRO A 679 -39.76 -2.13 -5.28
N THR A 680 -40.34 -3.18 -4.69
CA THR A 680 -41.66 -3.14 -4.04
C THR A 680 -41.64 -2.24 -2.80
N MET A 681 -40.65 -2.37 -1.92
CA MET A 681 -40.50 -1.50 -0.75
C MET A 681 -40.34 -0.04 -1.16
N LYS A 682 -39.54 0.23 -2.20
CA LYS A 682 -39.40 1.57 -2.78
C LYS A 682 -40.73 2.12 -3.31
N THR A 683 -41.50 1.30 -4.03
CA THR A 683 -42.80 1.71 -4.58
C THR A 683 -43.83 1.95 -3.48
N ASN A 684 -43.90 1.07 -2.48
CA ASN A 684 -44.78 1.22 -1.32
C ASN A 684 -44.47 2.51 -0.55
N PHE A 685 -43.19 2.81 -0.42
CA PHE A 685 -42.72 4.03 0.21
C PHE A 685 -43.09 5.30 -0.56
N GLU A 686 -42.85 5.33 -1.87
CA GLU A 686 -43.27 6.44 -2.73
C GLU A 686 -44.80 6.63 -2.68
N ASN A 687 -45.56 5.54 -2.63
CA ASN A 687 -47.02 5.58 -2.51
C ASN A 687 -47.48 6.07 -1.13
N ASN A 688 -46.88 5.62 -0.03
CA ASN A 688 -47.22 6.08 1.30
C ASN A 688 -46.87 7.56 1.49
N LEU A 689 -45.75 8.03 0.93
CA LEU A 689 -45.36 9.44 0.93
C LEU A 689 -46.37 10.31 0.14
N ARG A 690 -46.85 9.81 -1.01
CA ARG A 690 -47.92 10.46 -1.79
C ARG A 690 -49.26 10.50 -1.04
N ASN A 691 -49.58 9.46 -0.28
CA ASN A 691 -50.80 9.43 0.52
C ASN A 691 -50.72 10.39 1.73
N LEU A 692 -49.53 10.53 2.35
CA LEU A 692 -49.29 11.45 3.46
C LEU A 692 -49.34 12.92 3.03
N THR A 693 -48.86 13.24 1.83
CA THR A 693 -48.98 14.59 1.23
C THR A 693 -50.43 14.96 0.89
N GLN A 694 -51.34 13.98 0.84
CA GLN A 694 -52.78 14.18 0.62
C GLN A 694 -53.62 14.28 1.90
N ILE A 695 -53.04 14.08 3.10
CA ILE A 695 -53.76 14.28 4.37
C ILE A 695 -54.08 15.76 4.49
N LYS A 696 -55.34 16.08 4.16
CA LYS A 696 -55.90 17.42 4.04
C LYS A 696 -55.71 18.23 5.31
N SER A 697 -55.24 19.46 5.09
CA SER A 697 -55.31 20.62 5.96
C SER A 697 -56.56 20.64 6.85
N GLU A 698 -56.39 20.49 8.16
CA GLU A 698 -57.30 21.10 9.11
C GLU A 698 -57.15 22.64 8.99
N PRO A 699 -58.25 23.40 8.85
CA PRO A 699 -58.20 24.82 8.45
C PRO A 699 -57.64 25.79 9.49
N LYS A 700 -57.02 25.29 10.58
CA LYS A 700 -56.42 26.13 11.64
C LYS A 700 -55.01 25.71 12.08
N LYS A 701 -54.39 24.71 11.44
CA LYS A 701 -52.99 24.34 11.71
C LYS A 701 -52.17 24.50 10.43
N ILE A 702 -50.98 25.11 10.56
CA ILE A 702 -49.98 25.19 9.49
C ILE A 702 -49.82 23.77 8.91
N PRO A 703 -49.96 23.57 7.59
CA PRO A 703 -49.82 22.25 7.00
C PRO A 703 -48.40 21.75 7.24
N ILE A 704 -48.24 20.79 8.16
CA ILE A 704 -46.98 20.11 8.43
C ILE A 704 -46.68 19.28 7.19
N LYS A 705 -45.90 19.85 6.27
CA LYS A 705 -45.33 19.11 5.15
C LYS A 705 -44.12 18.37 5.67
N ILE A 706 -44.27 17.08 5.98
CA ILE A 706 -43.12 16.18 5.83
C ILE A 706 -42.79 16.24 4.35
N THR A 707 -41.79 17.05 4.02
CA THR A 707 -41.49 17.40 2.64
C THR A 707 -40.96 16.18 1.91
N GLU A 708 -41.78 15.62 1.00
CA GLU A 708 -41.53 14.94 -0.30
C GLU A 708 -40.28 14.05 -0.50
N ALA A 709 -39.49 13.78 0.52
CA ALA A 709 -38.13 13.28 0.38
C ALA A 709 -37.72 12.47 1.60
N ILE A 710 -37.30 11.23 1.37
CA ILE A 710 -36.71 10.36 2.37
C ILE A 710 -35.42 9.82 1.76
N ILE A 711 -34.38 9.71 2.57
CA ILE A 711 -33.07 9.20 2.16
C ILE A 711 -32.93 7.79 2.72
N VAL A 712 -32.67 6.81 1.87
CA VAL A 712 -32.45 5.42 2.30
C VAL A 712 -30.98 5.05 2.13
N CYS A 713 -30.29 4.91 3.24
CA CYS A 713 -28.92 4.46 3.37
C CYS A 713 -28.86 2.91 3.48
N ARG A 714 -27.80 2.31 2.93
CA ARG A 714 -27.72 0.90 2.55
C ARG A 714 -27.68 -0.12 3.70
N GLY A 715 -28.30 -1.29 3.44
CA GLY A 715 -28.13 -2.56 4.16
C GLY A 715 -27.46 -3.67 3.33
N THR A 716 -27.00 -4.74 3.99
CA THR A 716 -26.10 -5.76 3.45
C THR A 716 -26.74 -6.61 2.32
N LYS A 717 -25.90 -7.32 1.54
CA LYS A 717 -26.28 -7.97 0.26
C LYS A 717 -26.80 -9.42 0.40
N ASP A 718 -26.72 -10.05 1.57
CA ASP A 718 -27.00 -11.49 1.67
C ASP A 718 -28.45 -11.80 2.07
N ASN A 719 -29.10 -12.60 1.22
CA ASN A 719 -30.52 -13.00 1.25
C ASN A 719 -30.90 -13.96 2.38
N ASN A 720 -30.00 -14.22 3.33
CA ASN A 720 -30.32 -15.07 4.47
C ASN A 720 -30.81 -14.16 5.60
N ASN A 721 -32.08 -14.32 5.99
CA ASN A 721 -32.77 -13.58 7.05
C ASN A 721 -32.11 -13.69 8.46
N GLU A 722 -30.86 -14.13 8.56
CA GLU A 722 -30.08 -14.03 9.78
C GLU A 722 -29.43 -12.65 9.84
N ILE A 723 -29.78 -11.89 10.87
CA ILE A 723 -29.05 -10.69 11.27
C ILE A 723 -27.62 -11.13 11.58
N GLN A 724 -26.71 -11.05 10.61
CA GLN A 724 -25.29 -11.14 10.92
C GLN A 724 -24.93 -9.85 11.66
N HIS A 725 -25.01 -9.89 12.99
CA HIS A 725 -24.76 -8.80 13.95
C HIS A 725 -23.42 -8.05 13.77
N HIS A 726 -22.59 -8.45 12.81
CA HIS A 726 -21.20 -8.05 12.67
C HIS A 726 -20.84 -7.51 11.28
N ASP A 727 -21.64 -7.81 10.27
CA ASP A 727 -21.48 -7.29 8.92
C ASP A 727 -22.20 -5.96 8.72
N GLY A 728 -23.33 -5.77 9.42
CA GLY A 728 -24.16 -4.57 9.34
C GLY A 728 -23.45 -3.26 9.71
N PHE A 729 -22.42 -3.29 10.57
CA PHE A 729 -21.66 -2.08 10.96
C PHE A 729 -20.52 -1.76 9.99
N TYR A 730 -19.90 -2.81 9.45
CA TYR A 730 -18.73 -2.67 8.61
C TYR A 730 -19.10 -2.23 7.19
N TYR A 731 -20.19 -2.73 6.61
CA TYR A 731 -20.58 -2.35 5.25
C TYR A 731 -20.99 -0.89 5.06
N PRO A 732 -21.77 -0.25 5.95
CA PRO A 732 -22.03 1.19 5.90
C PRO A 732 -20.80 2.02 6.24
N PHE A 733 -19.91 1.57 7.14
CA PHE A 733 -18.62 2.24 7.34
C PHE A 733 -17.69 2.10 6.12
N GLN A 734 -17.75 0.95 5.47
CA GLN A 734 -17.01 0.67 4.26
C GLN A 734 -17.61 1.46 3.09
N ASP A 735 -18.91 1.64 2.96
CA ASP A 735 -19.46 2.54 1.93
C ASP A 735 -19.32 4.04 2.30
N PHE A 736 -19.10 4.35 3.59
CA PHE A 736 -18.80 5.68 4.13
C PHE A 736 -17.37 6.15 3.85
N ILE A 737 -16.38 5.26 3.91
CA ILE A 737 -14.97 5.56 3.57
C ILE A 737 -14.59 5.08 2.16
N TYR A 738 -15.34 4.13 1.60
CA TYR A 738 -15.07 3.42 0.35
C TYR A 738 -16.32 3.40 -0.57
N PRO A 739 -16.93 4.56 -0.91
CA PRO A 739 -18.02 4.60 -1.87
C PRO A 739 -17.53 4.09 -3.23
N ARG A 740 -18.16 3.00 -3.72
CA ARG A 740 -17.80 2.35 -4.98
C ARG A 740 -18.07 3.20 -6.20
#